data_AF-M7N9I1-F1
#
_entry.id   AF-M7N9I1-F1
#
_cell.length_a   1.000
_cell.length_b   1.000
_cell.length_c   1.000
_cell.angle_alpha   90.00
_cell.angle_beta   90.00
_cell.angle_gamma   90.00
#
_symmetry.space_group_name_H-M   'P 1'
#
loop_
_entity.id
_entity.type
_entity.pdbx_description
1 polymer ?
#
loop_
_entity_poly.entity_id
_entity_poly.type
_entity_poly.pdbx_seq_one_letter_code
_entity_poly.pdbx_strand_id
1 'polypeptide(L)'
;MSILTSTQRYLRLDQQSIQGKFTSMLLSIAAVVGILFLINFWYVAQQQERQQELLQVWHPSATALEKIAIHLQAGSSRQEHFSSQLGLLNSLADRWQNDRMLIYHEQLLEQVENYLQKAEAGEQETNIRLPEWAGTQKLLTRMQAETGEQIRAHEQANLRFLSHLKLLFGLEYALFFLMGMAIGVYIITSIFKKIRLVRNYISDLSKGYLADGLEVRNDEFYNISRSILQLSDNLKEVTHFAGEVGRGNLDASLNAFDEKGELGRSLSEMRDSLRQVADKEKNVRWFNEGIATFAEILRRHSGHVDELCGATVSELVKYTGALQGAVFVTKTSQGTTVLQMSACYAYDRQKYLHKEIPVDSGLIGQAFLEKAPKYLREIPKNWESITTGLGQGSPESILMIPLMHGGQAEGVLELASLRSFQEHELEFLNKVTESLAASISAVRTSQETRRLLQESQGVAEELRSQEEEMRQNMEEMQATQEEMARAQRELANKETNLNAFINNTTDSIITVTRDYKVGLINDVLKARYKGSQYEGIDTGTDIMPTLGDVADVWKAYYDRAFAGERLNFTLKSSVRGEDSWREYTIHPITDKEGNNVGCSVISRDITDKVKQEASMAQKSAVLAKVVELKADGYLALDTAYKVIVTTKGVDELLPELETQPREHDLLLNLMSADSRSRWKEVYDIVLSGKPVNLNTKTAQEEDVKLMLQPIHNDQKEIIALLIAAKKG
;
A
#
# COMPACT_ATOMS: atom_id res chain seq x y z
N MET A 1 -13.09 -43.57 -61.67
CA MET A 1 -13.02 -44.70 -62.63
C MET A 1 -12.53 -44.32 -64.03
N SER A 2 -12.93 -43.17 -64.62
CA SER A 2 -12.46 -42.78 -65.97
C SER A 2 -10.96 -42.43 -66.03
N ILE A 3 -10.40 -41.89 -64.94
CA ILE A 3 -8.96 -41.59 -64.84
C ILE A 3 -8.15 -42.90 -64.82
N LEU A 4 -8.55 -43.90 -64.01
CA LEU A 4 -7.91 -45.22 -63.93
C LEU A 4 -7.91 -45.99 -65.27
N THR A 5 -8.95 -45.81 -66.08
CA THR A 5 -9.05 -46.42 -67.42
C THR A 5 -8.23 -45.66 -68.47
N SER A 6 -8.10 -44.32 -68.36
CA SER A 6 -7.18 -43.56 -69.23
C SER A 6 -5.70 -43.82 -68.92
N THR A 7 -5.33 -43.97 -67.64
CA THR A 7 -3.93 -44.28 -67.26
C THR A 7 -3.53 -45.68 -67.73
N GLN A 8 -4.42 -46.69 -67.62
CA GLN A 8 -4.17 -48.03 -68.15
C GLN A 8 -4.06 -48.08 -69.69
N ARG A 9 -4.83 -47.23 -70.41
CA ARG A 9 -4.74 -47.15 -71.88
C ARG A 9 -3.44 -46.50 -72.35
N TYR A 10 -2.96 -45.48 -71.64
CA TYR A 10 -1.66 -44.84 -71.91
C TYR A 10 -0.47 -45.73 -71.51
N LEU A 11 -0.58 -46.47 -70.40
CA LEU A 11 0.40 -47.49 -69.99
C LEU A 11 0.60 -48.58 -71.05
N ARG A 12 -0.47 -49.01 -71.75
CA ARG A 12 -0.38 -49.94 -72.88
C ARG A 12 0.28 -49.34 -74.13
N LEU A 13 0.01 -48.06 -74.42
CA LEU A 13 0.51 -47.40 -75.64
C LEU A 13 2.02 -47.12 -75.58
N ASP A 14 2.59 -46.83 -74.41
CA ASP A 14 4.02 -46.52 -74.30
C ASP A 14 4.89 -47.76 -74.01
N GLN A 15 4.33 -48.78 -73.33
CA GLN A 15 4.93 -50.13 -73.36
C GLN A 15 5.01 -50.65 -74.80
N GLN A 16 4.00 -50.39 -75.64
CA GLN A 16 4.05 -50.70 -77.07
C GLN A 16 5.09 -49.87 -77.85
N SER A 17 5.48 -48.69 -77.37
CA SER A 17 6.50 -47.83 -78.02
C SER A 17 7.92 -48.32 -77.72
N ILE A 18 8.23 -48.63 -76.45
CA ILE A 18 9.55 -49.17 -76.08
C ILE A 18 9.67 -50.63 -76.51
N GLN A 19 8.64 -51.47 -76.27
CA GLN A 19 8.61 -52.80 -76.87
C GLN A 19 8.62 -52.69 -78.40
N GLY A 20 7.95 -51.71 -79.00
CA GLY A 20 7.95 -51.50 -80.46
C GLY A 20 9.34 -51.17 -81.01
N LYS A 21 10.09 -50.28 -80.35
CA LYS A 21 11.47 -49.97 -80.75
C LYS A 21 12.41 -51.15 -80.51
N PHE A 22 12.30 -51.82 -79.37
CA PHE A 22 13.12 -52.97 -79.03
C PHE A 22 12.81 -54.18 -79.93
N THR A 23 11.53 -54.43 -80.22
CA THR A 23 11.08 -55.46 -81.17
C THR A 23 11.48 -55.11 -82.59
N SER A 24 11.41 -53.84 -83.03
CA SER A 24 11.89 -53.44 -84.35
C SER A 24 13.40 -53.63 -84.50
N MET A 25 14.17 -53.34 -83.44
CA MET A 25 15.61 -53.55 -83.39
C MET A 25 15.94 -55.05 -83.42
N LEU A 26 15.24 -55.86 -82.62
CA LEU A 26 15.39 -57.32 -82.63
C LEU A 26 14.98 -57.95 -83.96
N LEU A 27 13.90 -57.47 -84.60
CA LEU A 27 13.49 -57.90 -85.94
C LEU A 27 14.54 -57.53 -86.99
N SER A 28 15.12 -56.34 -86.91
CA SER A 28 16.19 -55.90 -87.82
C SER A 28 17.44 -56.75 -87.66
N ILE A 29 17.83 -57.05 -86.42
CA ILE A 29 18.94 -57.96 -86.12
C ILE A 29 18.63 -59.37 -86.64
N ALA A 30 17.44 -59.90 -86.36
CA ALA A 30 17.00 -61.22 -86.83
C ALA A 30 16.95 -61.31 -88.37
N ALA A 31 16.54 -60.25 -89.06
CA ALA A 31 16.55 -60.18 -90.52
C ALA A 31 17.98 -60.22 -91.08
N VAL A 32 18.92 -59.47 -90.49
CA VAL A 32 20.33 -59.51 -90.88
C VAL A 32 20.95 -60.89 -90.63
N VAL A 33 20.65 -61.52 -89.48
CA VAL A 33 21.08 -62.90 -89.17
C VAL A 33 20.51 -63.88 -90.20
N GLY A 34 19.23 -63.75 -90.55
CA GLY A 34 18.57 -64.61 -91.54
C GLY A 34 19.19 -64.50 -92.93
N ILE A 35 19.54 -63.28 -93.37
CA ILE A 35 20.21 -63.06 -94.66
C ILE A 35 21.61 -63.67 -94.67
N LEU A 36 22.40 -63.48 -93.61
CA LEU A 36 23.74 -64.08 -93.49
C LEU A 36 23.67 -65.62 -93.48
N PHE A 37 22.68 -66.18 -92.79
CA PHE A 37 22.45 -67.62 -92.77
C PHE A 37 22.10 -68.17 -94.16
N LEU A 38 21.26 -67.47 -94.94
CA LEU A 38 20.94 -67.85 -96.31
C LEU A 38 22.15 -67.78 -97.25
N ILE A 39 23.02 -66.77 -97.09
CA ILE A 39 24.26 -66.64 -97.86
C ILE A 39 25.22 -67.79 -97.53
N ASN A 40 25.44 -68.07 -96.24
CA ASN A 40 26.29 -69.19 -95.81
C ASN A 40 25.71 -70.54 -96.26
N PHE A 41 24.39 -70.72 -96.19
CA PHE A 41 23.71 -71.94 -96.64
C PHE A 41 23.84 -72.14 -98.15
N TRP A 42 23.61 -71.10 -98.96
CA TRP A 42 23.79 -71.15 -100.41
C TRP A 42 25.23 -71.48 -100.79
N TYR A 43 26.20 -70.88 -100.12
CA TYR A 43 27.63 -71.14 -100.33
C TYR A 43 28.04 -72.58 -99.99
N VAL A 44 27.48 -73.15 -98.92
CA VAL A 44 27.67 -74.58 -98.57
C VAL A 44 27.00 -75.50 -99.59
N ALA A 45 25.76 -75.19 -100.01
CA ALA A 45 25.03 -75.99 -100.99
C ALA A 45 25.77 -76.08 -102.33
N GLN A 46 26.32 -74.96 -102.82
CA GLN A 46 27.09 -74.91 -104.07
C GLN A 46 28.37 -75.77 -104.02
N GLN A 47 28.97 -75.96 -102.84
CA GLN A 47 30.16 -76.82 -102.69
C GLN A 47 29.80 -78.29 -102.50
N GLN A 48 28.63 -78.59 -101.96
CA GLN A 48 28.14 -79.96 -101.84
C GLN A 48 27.93 -80.61 -103.23
N GLU A 49 27.52 -79.83 -104.25
CA GLU A 49 27.50 -80.29 -105.65
C GLU A 49 28.91 -80.71 -106.13
N ARG A 50 29.95 -79.90 -105.85
CA ARG A 50 31.34 -80.26 -106.22
C ARG A 50 31.89 -81.48 -105.48
N GLN A 51 31.44 -81.73 -104.24
CA GLN A 51 31.78 -82.95 -103.51
C GLN A 51 31.20 -84.20 -104.16
N GLN A 52 29.98 -84.11 -104.71
CA GLN A 52 29.37 -85.23 -105.41
C GLN A 52 30.14 -85.61 -106.67
N GLU A 53 30.72 -84.65 -107.39
CA GLU A 53 31.59 -84.92 -108.54
C GLU A 53 32.83 -85.75 -108.16
N LEU A 54 33.46 -85.45 -107.01
CA LEU A 54 34.60 -86.22 -106.49
C LEU A 54 34.20 -87.69 -106.20
N LEU A 55 33.04 -87.89 -105.57
CA LEU A 55 32.53 -89.21 -105.19
C LEU A 55 32.03 -90.04 -106.38
N GLN A 56 31.42 -89.40 -107.39
CA GLN A 56 30.82 -90.10 -108.52
C GLN A 56 31.80 -90.39 -109.65
N VAL A 57 32.74 -89.50 -109.91
CA VAL A 57 33.62 -89.57 -111.09
C VAL A 57 35.03 -89.96 -110.68
N TRP A 58 35.65 -89.22 -109.78
CA TRP A 58 37.09 -89.32 -109.53
C TRP A 58 37.48 -90.49 -108.62
N HIS A 59 36.70 -90.75 -107.57
CA HIS A 59 36.98 -91.84 -106.63
C HIS A 59 36.84 -93.24 -107.27
N PRO A 60 35.77 -93.56 -108.03
CA PRO A 60 35.67 -94.84 -108.74
C PRO A 60 36.73 -94.97 -109.82
N SER A 61 37.10 -93.87 -110.49
CA SER A 61 38.14 -93.86 -111.53
C SER A 61 39.52 -94.22 -110.97
N ALA A 62 39.91 -93.64 -109.84
CA ALA A 62 41.18 -93.96 -109.18
C ALA A 62 41.24 -95.44 -108.76
N THR A 63 40.17 -95.96 -108.15
CA THR A 63 40.09 -97.37 -107.73
C THR A 63 40.08 -98.33 -108.92
N ALA A 64 39.43 -97.97 -110.03
CA ALA A 64 39.43 -98.78 -111.23
C ALA A 64 40.81 -98.82 -111.91
N LEU A 65 41.47 -97.67 -112.04
CA LEU A 65 42.84 -97.59 -112.57
C LEU A 65 43.83 -98.40 -111.72
N GLU A 66 43.67 -98.38 -110.39
CA GLU A 66 44.46 -99.22 -109.46
C GLU A 66 44.20 -100.72 -109.66
N LYS A 67 42.94 -101.15 -109.78
CA LYS A 67 42.61 -102.55 -110.09
C LYS A 67 43.20 -103.01 -111.42
N ILE A 68 43.13 -102.17 -112.45
CA ILE A 68 43.71 -102.43 -113.77
C ILE A 68 45.23 -102.53 -113.67
N ALA A 69 45.88 -101.64 -112.93
CA ALA A 69 47.34 -101.68 -112.71
C ALA A 69 47.79 -102.98 -112.03
N ILE A 70 47.07 -103.41 -110.99
CA ILE A 70 47.35 -104.66 -110.27
C ILE A 70 47.20 -105.88 -111.18
N HIS A 71 46.12 -105.93 -111.99
CA HIS A 71 45.90 -107.04 -112.91
C HIS A 71 46.94 -107.08 -114.02
N LEU A 72 47.36 -105.92 -114.53
CA LEU A 72 48.43 -105.79 -115.51
C LEU A 72 49.80 -106.22 -114.96
N GLN A 73 50.07 -106.00 -113.66
CA GLN A 73 51.29 -106.49 -113.02
C GLN A 73 51.27 -107.99 -112.74
N ALA A 74 50.09 -108.59 -112.55
CA ALA A 74 49.94 -110.01 -112.21
C ALA A 74 50.17 -110.99 -113.39
N GLY A 75 50.34 -110.50 -114.63
CA GLY A 75 50.76 -111.30 -115.78
C GLY A 75 49.85 -112.47 -116.15
N SER A 76 48.55 -112.40 -115.83
CA SER A 76 47.63 -113.53 -115.98
C SER A 76 47.14 -113.72 -117.42
N SER A 77 47.41 -114.89 -117.98
CA SER A 77 47.22 -115.27 -119.39
C SER A 77 45.78 -115.65 -119.79
N ARG A 78 44.74 -115.15 -119.12
CA ARG A 78 43.33 -115.48 -119.45
C ARG A 78 42.58 -114.29 -120.08
N GLN A 79 42.24 -114.44 -121.35
CA GLN A 79 41.45 -113.52 -122.18
C GLN A 79 40.10 -113.13 -121.54
N GLU A 80 39.44 -114.03 -120.79
CA GLU A 80 38.13 -113.78 -120.15
C GLU A 80 38.13 -112.73 -119.03
N HIS A 81 39.25 -112.49 -118.34
CA HIS A 81 39.30 -111.47 -117.28
C HIS A 81 39.52 -110.05 -117.82
N PHE A 82 40.00 -109.91 -119.04
CA PHE A 82 40.36 -108.61 -119.62
C PHE A 82 39.13 -107.87 -120.17
N SER A 83 38.17 -108.59 -120.75
CA SER A 83 36.92 -108.00 -121.28
C SER A 83 36.06 -107.34 -120.20
N SER A 84 35.99 -107.92 -118.99
CA SER A 84 35.22 -107.32 -117.89
C SER A 84 35.85 -106.03 -117.36
N GLN A 85 37.19 -105.94 -117.39
CA GLN A 85 37.91 -104.72 -116.98
C GLN A 85 37.90 -103.64 -118.07
N LEU A 86 37.89 -104.01 -119.35
CA LEU A 86 37.68 -103.08 -120.46
C LEU A 86 36.29 -102.43 -120.38
N GLY A 87 35.27 -103.21 -120.05
CA GLY A 87 33.92 -102.70 -119.81
C GLY A 87 33.85 -101.68 -118.67
N LEU A 88 34.61 -101.90 -117.60
CA LEU A 88 34.74 -100.93 -116.50
C LEU A 88 35.43 -99.64 -116.96
N LEU A 89 36.53 -99.75 -117.70
CA LEU A 89 37.27 -98.60 -118.22
C LEU A 89 36.40 -97.74 -119.16
N ASN A 90 35.67 -98.37 -120.09
CA ASN A 90 34.75 -97.69 -121.00
C ASN A 90 33.61 -96.98 -120.26
N SER A 91 33.03 -97.65 -119.24
CA SER A 91 31.99 -97.02 -118.43
C SER A 91 32.48 -95.82 -117.59
N LEU A 92 33.80 -95.69 -117.39
CA LEU A 92 34.41 -94.57 -116.66
C LEU A 92 34.81 -93.43 -117.59
N ALA A 93 35.21 -93.74 -118.82
CA ALA A 93 35.52 -92.75 -119.84
C ALA A 93 34.30 -91.89 -120.21
N ASP A 94 33.13 -92.50 -120.34
CA ASP A 94 31.86 -91.77 -120.52
C ASP A 94 31.58 -90.77 -119.38
N ARG A 95 32.21 -90.96 -118.22
CA ARG A 95 32.08 -90.11 -117.04
C ARG A 95 33.22 -89.12 -116.86
N TRP A 96 34.29 -89.22 -117.64
CA TRP A 96 35.38 -88.24 -117.60
C TRP A 96 35.00 -86.98 -118.33
N GLN A 97 35.02 -85.86 -117.60
CA GLN A 97 34.77 -84.52 -118.16
C GLN A 97 36.07 -83.80 -118.58
N ASN A 98 37.23 -84.45 -118.47
CA ASN A 98 38.52 -83.85 -118.80
C ASN A 98 39.04 -84.42 -120.11
N ASP A 99 39.15 -83.56 -121.13
CA ASP A 99 39.65 -83.90 -122.46
C ASP A 99 40.98 -84.66 -122.42
N ARG A 100 41.85 -84.34 -121.46
CA ARG A 100 43.17 -84.98 -121.34
C ARG A 100 43.07 -86.41 -120.83
N MET A 101 42.17 -86.69 -119.89
CA MET A 101 41.89 -88.04 -119.40
C MET A 101 41.18 -88.88 -120.47
N LEU A 102 40.31 -88.26 -121.27
CA LEU A 102 39.67 -88.89 -122.43
C LEU A 102 40.71 -89.30 -123.48
N ILE A 103 41.68 -88.43 -123.77
CA ILE A 103 42.78 -88.75 -124.70
C ILE A 103 43.62 -89.93 -124.19
N TYR A 104 43.95 -89.97 -122.90
CA TYR A 104 44.68 -91.11 -122.35
C TYR A 104 43.83 -92.38 -122.33
N HIS A 105 42.52 -92.27 -122.15
CA HIS A 105 41.58 -93.39 -122.28
C HIS A 105 41.68 -94.03 -123.66
N GLU A 106 41.51 -93.21 -124.71
CA GLU A 106 41.53 -93.64 -126.11
C GLU A 106 42.87 -94.28 -126.45
N GLN A 107 43.98 -93.68 -126.00
CA GLN A 107 45.32 -94.26 -126.18
C GLN A 107 45.51 -95.59 -125.43
N LEU A 108 44.93 -95.74 -124.23
CA LEU A 108 45.01 -96.99 -123.47
C LEU A 108 44.19 -98.09 -124.17
N LEU A 109 42.97 -97.75 -124.62
CA LEU A 109 42.11 -98.61 -125.42
C LEU A 109 42.80 -99.06 -126.70
N GLU A 110 43.36 -98.14 -127.47
CA GLU A 110 44.05 -98.45 -128.73
C GLU A 110 45.22 -99.40 -128.50
N GLN A 111 46.02 -99.20 -127.45
CA GLN A 111 47.12 -100.10 -127.11
C GLN A 111 46.63 -101.49 -126.67
N VAL A 112 45.53 -101.53 -125.91
CA VAL A 112 44.91 -102.77 -125.45
C VAL A 112 44.26 -103.55 -126.59
N GLU A 113 43.51 -102.89 -127.47
CA GLU A 113 42.87 -103.51 -128.63
C GLU A 113 43.93 -104.06 -129.60
N ASN A 114 45.01 -103.32 -129.84
CA ASN A 114 46.17 -103.81 -130.60
C ASN A 114 46.78 -105.07 -129.96
N TYR A 115 46.86 -105.14 -128.62
CA TYR A 115 47.32 -106.35 -127.93
C TYR A 115 46.36 -107.53 -128.11
N LEU A 116 45.05 -107.32 -127.94
CA LEU A 116 44.03 -108.35 -128.12
C LEU A 116 44.01 -108.89 -129.55
N GLN A 117 44.13 -108.02 -130.56
CA GLN A 117 44.24 -108.45 -131.96
C GLN A 117 45.49 -109.30 -132.22
N LYS A 118 46.66 -108.92 -131.66
CA LYS A 118 47.87 -109.74 -131.74
C LYS A 118 47.71 -111.09 -131.04
N ALA A 119 47.00 -111.14 -129.91
CA ALA A 119 46.73 -112.39 -129.19
C ALA A 119 45.75 -113.33 -129.94
N GLU A 120 44.76 -112.77 -130.65
CA GLU A 120 43.78 -113.53 -131.45
C GLU A 120 44.34 -114.05 -132.78
N ALA A 121 45.40 -113.44 -133.32
CA ALA A 121 46.03 -113.82 -134.59
C ALA A 121 46.85 -115.14 -134.55
N GLY A 122 46.92 -115.84 -133.42
CA GLY A 122 47.40 -117.23 -133.36
C GLY A 122 48.93 -117.44 -133.51
N GLU A 123 49.77 -116.42 -133.30
CA GLU A 123 51.22 -116.62 -133.15
C GLU A 123 51.52 -117.38 -131.84
N GLN A 124 51.76 -118.69 -131.95
CA GLN A 124 52.11 -119.56 -130.83
C GLN A 124 53.45 -119.19 -130.18
N GLU A 125 53.40 -119.05 -128.85
CA GLU A 125 54.47 -119.37 -127.89
C GLU A 125 55.91 -118.99 -128.29
N THR A 126 56.15 -117.71 -128.51
CA THR A 126 57.45 -117.12 -128.15
C THR A 126 57.21 -115.78 -127.49
N ASN A 127 57.14 -115.81 -126.15
CA ASN A 127 57.70 -114.80 -125.25
C ASN A 127 57.80 -113.40 -125.88
N ILE A 128 56.65 -112.72 -126.09
CA ILE A 128 56.62 -111.28 -126.33
C ILE A 128 57.22 -110.66 -125.07
N ARG A 129 58.54 -110.44 -125.14
CA ARG A 129 59.34 -109.85 -124.07
C ARG A 129 58.77 -108.46 -123.75
N LEU A 130 59.15 -107.99 -122.56
CA LEU A 130 58.67 -106.82 -121.83
C LEU A 130 58.68 -105.39 -122.47
N PRO A 131 59.13 -105.07 -123.72
CA PRO A 131 59.09 -103.67 -124.19
C PRO A 131 57.71 -103.07 -124.52
N GLU A 132 56.77 -103.82 -125.14
CA GLU A 132 55.48 -103.23 -125.57
C GLU A 132 54.55 -102.90 -124.40
N TRP A 133 54.63 -103.65 -123.30
CA TRP A 133 53.86 -103.43 -122.07
C TRP A 133 54.31 -102.22 -121.24
N ALA A 134 55.57 -101.79 -121.40
CA ALA A 134 56.09 -100.63 -120.68
C ALA A 134 55.37 -99.33 -121.10
N GLY A 135 54.89 -99.25 -122.35
CA GLY A 135 54.12 -98.11 -122.85
C GLY A 135 52.76 -97.95 -122.16
N THR A 136 52.02 -99.04 -122.04
CA THR A 136 50.68 -99.08 -121.45
C THR A 136 50.73 -98.87 -119.94
N GLN A 137 51.72 -99.47 -119.25
CA GLN A 137 51.97 -99.17 -117.84
C GLN A 137 52.34 -97.70 -117.60
N LYS A 138 53.14 -97.10 -118.49
CA LYS A 138 53.51 -95.69 -118.39
C LYS A 138 52.30 -94.77 -118.60
N LEU A 139 51.40 -95.11 -119.52
CA LEU A 139 50.16 -94.37 -119.75
C LEU A 139 49.21 -94.49 -118.56
N LEU A 140 49.02 -95.71 -118.04
CA LEU A 140 48.20 -95.96 -116.85
C LEU A 140 48.76 -95.24 -115.61
N THR A 141 50.08 -95.25 -115.43
CA THR A 141 50.75 -94.54 -114.33
C THR A 141 50.56 -93.03 -114.48
N ARG A 142 50.58 -92.49 -115.72
CA ARG A 142 50.25 -91.08 -115.98
C ARG A 142 48.80 -90.75 -115.66
N MET A 143 47.85 -91.61 -116.08
CA MET A 143 46.43 -91.43 -115.73
C MET A 143 46.22 -91.48 -114.22
N GLN A 144 46.82 -92.43 -113.51
CA GLN A 144 46.77 -92.51 -112.04
C GLN A 144 47.39 -91.27 -111.39
N ALA A 145 48.52 -90.78 -111.91
CA ALA A 145 49.17 -89.58 -111.41
C ALA A 145 48.28 -88.33 -111.60
N GLU A 146 47.72 -88.11 -112.79
CA GLU A 146 46.85 -86.96 -113.06
C GLU A 146 45.51 -87.06 -112.29
N THR A 147 44.91 -88.25 -112.21
CA THR A 147 43.70 -88.47 -111.39
C THR A 147 43.99 -88.19 -109.90
N GLY A 148 45.12 -88.67 -109.41
CA GLY A 148 45.56 -88.43 -108.03
C GLY A 148 45.96 -86.97 -107.76
N GLU A 149 46.42 -86.23 -108.77
CA GLU A 149 46.69 -84.79 -108.68
C GLU A 149 45.39 -83.98 -108.63
N GLN A 150 44.39 -84.33 -109.45
CA GLN A 150 43.06 -83.72 -109.43
C GLN A 150 42.33 -83.94 -108.10
N ILE A 151 42.38 -85.15 -107.55
CA ILE A 151 41.83 -85.47 -106.23
C ILE A 151 42.51 -84.63 -105.14
N ARG A 152 43.86 -84.58 -105.14
CA ARG A 152 44.62 -83.77 -104.17
C ARG A 152 44.33 -82.27 -104.31
N ALA A 153 44.19 -81.75 -105.53
CA ALA A 153 43.84 -80.36 -105.77
C ALA A 153 42.43 -80.04 -105.22
N HIS A 154 41.47 -80.94 -105.39
CA HIS A 154 40.11 -80.79 -104.82
C HIS A 154 40.13 -80.89 -103.29
N GLU A 155 40.85 -81.85 -102.71
CA GLU A 155 41.01 -81.96 -101.24
C GLU A 155 41.63 -80.69 -100.64
N GLN A 156 42.66 -80.12 -101.27
CA GLN A 156 43.26 -78.87 -100.84
C GLN A 156 42.29 -77.68 -100.98
N ALA A 157 41.50 -77.63 -102.05
CA ALA A 157 40.45 -76.62 -102.21
C ALA A 157 39.40 -76.73 -101.10
N ASN A 158 39.02 -77.95 -100.69
CA ASN A 158 38.09 -78.18 -99.58
C ASN A 158 38.65 -77.78 -98.22
N LEU A 159 39.92 -78.07 -97.95
CA LEU A 159 40.55 -77.64 -96.71
C LEU A 159 40.63 -76.11 -96.62
N ARG A 160 40.95 -75.43 -97.73
CA ARG A 160 40.89 -73.96 -97.83
C ARG A 160 39.46 -73.43 -97.65
N PHE A 161 38.47 -74.11 -98.22
CA PHE A 161 37.07 -73.74 -98.02
C PHE A 161 36.65 -73.86 -96.55
N LEU A 162 36.96 -74.98 -95.89
CA LEU A 162 36.64 -75.20 -94.48
C LEU A 162 37.34 -74.17 -93.58
N SER A 163 38.56 -73.74 -93.92
CA SER A 163 39.24 -72.67 -93.15
C SER A 163 38.56 -71.30 -93.36
N HIS A 164 38.13 -70.96 -94.58
CA HIS A 164 37.33 -69.75 -94.82
C HIS A 164 35.98 -69.79 -94.09
N LEU A 165 35.28 -70.93 -94.11
CA LEU A 165 34.01 -71.10 -93.39
C LEU A 165 34.18 -70.92 -91.87
N LYS A 166 35.22 -71.53 -91.28
CA LYS A 166 35.55 -71.35 -89.86
C LYS A 166 35.88 -69.89 -89.53
N LEU A 167 36.58 -69.20 -90.41
CA LEU A 167 36.92 -67.79 -90.22
C LEU A 167 35.67 -66.91 -90.30
N LEU A 168 34.77 -67.14 -91.28
CA LEU A 168 33.51 -66.42 -91.40
C LEU A 168 32.63 -66.62 -90.17
N PHE A 169 32.40 -67.85 -89.73
CA PHE A 169 31.64 -68.11 -88.51
C PHE A 169 32.33 -67.50 -87.27
N GLY A 170 33.66 -67.57 -87.19
CA GLY A 170 34.42 -66.93 -86.10
C GLY A 170 34.22 -65.42 -86.04
N LEU A 171 34.23 -64.74 -87.20
CA LEU A 171 33.95 -63.31 -87.31
C LEU A 171 32.50 -62.97 -86.95
N GLU A 172 31.53 -63.78 -87.37
CA GLU A 172 30.12 -63.61 -86.99
C GLU A 172 29.93 -63.74 -85.47
N TYR A 173 30.47 -64.79 -84.85
CA TYR A 173 30.42 -64.96 -83.39
C TYR A 173 31.10 -63.79 -82.66
N ALA A 174 32.26 -63.34 -83.14
CA ALA A 174 32.94 -62.19 -82.56
C ALA A 174 32.09 -60.91 -82.67
N LEU A 175 31.43 -60.69 -83.80
CA LEU A 175 30.52 -59.56 -84.01
C LEU A 175 29.32 -59.63 -83.05
N PHE A 176 28.67 -60.80 -82.91
CA PHE A 176 27.56 -60.99 -81.97
C PHE A 176 28.00 -60.78 -80.53
N PHE A 177 29.19 -61.27 -80.16
CA PHE A 177 29.75 -61.08 -78.83
C PHE A 177 30.01 -59.59 -78.55
N LEU A 178 30.63 -58.87 -79.48
CA LEU A 178 30.88 -57.42 -79.36
C LEU A 178 29.57 -56.62 -79.29
N MET A 179 28.58 -56.96 -80.10
CA MET A 179 27.26 -56.34 -80.07
C MET A 179 26.55 -56.59 -78.73
N GLY A 180 26.58 -57.84 -78.23
CA GLY A 180 26.04 -58.19 -76.93
C GLY A 180 26.72 -57.44 -75.79
N MET A 181 28.05 -57.32 -75.84
CA MET A 181 28.81 -56.54 -74.88
C MET A 181 28.46 -55.04 -74.95
N ALA A 182 28.34 -54.46 -76.15
CA ALA A 182 27.96 -53.07 -76.32
C ALA A 182 26.54 -52.78 -75.78
N ILE A 183 25.57 -53.67 -76.07
CA ILE A 183 24.20 -53.59 -75.53
C ILE A 183 24.24 -53.73 -74.00
N GLY A 184 25.02 -54.68 -73.48
CA GLY A 184 25.20 -54.86 -72.03
C GLY A 184 25.76 -53.61 -71.36
N VAL A 185 26.84 -53.04 -71.88
CA VAL A 185 27.43 -51.78 -71.40
C VAL A 185 26.42 -50.64 -71.48
N TYR A 186 25.65 -50.54 -72.56
CA TYR A 186 24.60 -49.53 -72.72
C TYR A 186 23.50 -49.65 -71.64
N ILE A 187 22.97 -50.86 -71.41
CA ILE A 187 21.95 -51.10 -70.38
C ILE A 187 22.51 -50.80 -68.99
N ILE A 188 23.71 -51.30 -68.69
CA ILE A 188 24.39 -51.10 -67.41
C ILE A 188 24.60 -49.61 -67.14
N THR A 189 25.16 -48.87 -68.10
CA THR A 189 25.40 -47.42 -67.96
C THR A 189 24.10 -46.62 -67.85
N SER A 190 23.05 -47.02 -68.57
CA SER A 190 21.71 -46.43 -68.48
C SER A 190 21.11 -46.59 -67.07
N ILE A 191 21.16 -47.80 -66.51
CA ILE A 191 20.66 -48.10 -65.15
C ILE A 191 21.49 -47.36 -64.09
N PHE A 192 22.82 -47.42 -64.17
CA PHE A 192 23.68 -46.74 -63.20
C PHE A 192 23.49 -45.22 -63.19
N LYS A 193 23.25 -44.61 -64.36
CA LYS A 193 22.94 -43.18 -64.45
C LYS A 193 21.66 -42.84 -63.70
N LYS A 194 20.59 -43.63 -63.85
CA LYS A 194 19.31 -43.45 -63.15
C LYS A 194 19.44 -43.66 -61.63
N ILE A 195 20.13 -44.72 -61.20
CA ILE A 195 20.38 -44.98 -59.76
C ILE A 195 21.16 -43.82 -59.14
N ARG A 196 22.17 -43.30 -59.83
CA ARG A 196 22.96 -42.15 -59.36
C ARG A 196 22.09 -40.91 -59.17
N LEU A 197 21.16 -40.66 -60.10
CA LEU A 197 20.20 -39.55 -59.99
C LEU A 197 19.36 -39.70 -58.72
N VAL A 198 18.69 -40.84 -58.54
CA VAL A 198 17.86 -41.14 -57.36
C VAL A 198 18.65 -40.99 -56.06
N ARG A 199 19.86 -41.55 -56.01
CA ARG A 199 20.75 -41.44 -54.85
C ARG A 199 21.08 -39.99 -54.52
N ASN A 200 21.36 -39.16 -55.52
CA ASN A 200 21.67 -37.75 -55.31
C ASN A 200 20.44 -37.02 -54.73
N TYR A 201 19.24 -37.23 -55.28
CA TYR A 201 18.01 -36.65 -54.73
C TYR A 201 17.75 -37.08 -53.29
N ILE A 202 17.92 -38.36 -52.95
CA ILE A 202 17.80 -38.85 -51.57
C ILE A 202 18.86 -38.19 -50.68
N SER A 203 20.10 -38.06 -51.16
CA SER A 203 21.17 -37.39 -50.41
C SER A 203 20.90 -35.91 -50.18
N ASP A 204 20.24 -35.24 -51.10
CA ASP A 204 19.87 -33.83 -50.97
C ASP A 204 18.72 -33.70 -49.97
N LEU A 205 17.69 -34.54 -50.07
CA LEU A 205 16.59 -34.63 -49.10
C LEU A 205 17.11 -34.92 -47.68
N SER A 206 18.05 -35.85 -47.53
CA SER A 206 18.63 -36.17 -46.21
C SER A 206 19.41 -35.01 -45.58
N LYS A 207 19.85 -34.04 -46.40
CA LYS A 207 20.52 -32.82 -45.95
C LYS A 207 19.53 -31.65 -45.76
N GLY A 208 18.23 -31.86 -46.02
CA GLY A 208 17.19 -30.84 -45.93
C GLY A 208 17.01 -30.00 -47.20
N TYR A 209 17.65 -30.35 -48.32
CA TYR A 209 17.42 -29.69 -49.61
C TYR A 209 16.19 -30.28 -50.30
N LEU A 210 15.12 -29.50 -50.34
CA LEU A 210 13.86 -29.88 -50.98
C LEU A 210 13.91 -29.49 -52.46
N ALA A 211 14.50 -30.36 -53.28
CA ALA A 211 14.68 -30.09 -54.71
C ALA A 211 13.43 -30.41 -55.53
N ASP A 212 13.01 -29.46 -56.36
CA ASP A 212 12.00 -29.65 -57.39
C ASP A 212 12.60 -30.23 -58.67
N GLY A 213 11.85 -31.10 -59.35
CA GLY A 213 12.19 -31.50 -60.73
C GLY A 213 12.72 -32.92 -60.93
N LEU A 214 12.49 -33.86 -59.99
CA LEU A 214 12.63 -35.28 -60.34
C LEU A 214 11.56 -35.65 -61.36
N GLU A 215 11.92 -35.74 -62.64
CA GLU A 215 10.99 -36.19 -63.69
C GLU A 215 10.50 -37.62 -63.41
N VAL A 216 9.20 -37.76 -63.18
CA VAL A 216 8.57 -39.08 -63.09
C VAL A 216 8.37 -39.63 -64.49
N ARG A 217 9.20 -40.59 -64.86
CA ARG A 217 9.05 -41.34 -66.10
C ARG A 217 8.30 -42.63 -65.85
N ASN A 218 7.52 -43.06 -66.82
CA ASN A 218 6.76 -44.31 -66.75
C ASN A 218 7.67 -45.51 -67.06
N ASP A 219 8.69 -45.71 -66.23
CA ASP A 219 9.70 -46.76 -66.38
C ASP A 219 9.84 -47.58 -65.08
N GLU A 220 10.86 -48.44 -65.01
CA GLU A 220 11.11 -49.32 -63.85
C GLU A 220 11.37 -48.54 -62.54
N PHE A 221 11.65 -47.23 -62.62
CA PHE A 221 11.89 -46.35 -61.48
C PHE A 221 10.70 -45.46 -61.15
N TYR A 222 9.55 -45.62 -61.82
CA TYR A 222 8.34 -44.82 -61.60
C TYR A 222 7.93 -44.76 -60.12
N ASN A 223 7.82 -45.93 -59.46
CA ASN A 223 7.38 -46.01 -58.07
C ASN A 223 8.38 -45.34 -57.11
N ILE A 224 9.68 -45.52 -57.33
CA ILE A 224 10.73 -44.91 -56.49
C ILE A 224 10.69 -43.39 -56.62
N SER A 225 10.62 -42.90 -57.86
CA SER A 225 10.61 -41.46 -58.14
C SER A 225 9.38 -40.80 -57.54
N ARG A 226 8.21 -41.44 -57.65
CA ARG A 226 6.96 -40.95 -57.07
C ARG A 226 7.00 -40.92 -55.54
N SER A 227 7.52 -41.96 -54.90
CA SER A 227 7.66 -41.99 -53.43
C SER A 227 8.62 -40.91 -52.91
N ILE A 228 9.72 -40.65 -53.64
CA ILE A 228 10.66 -39.57 -53.31
C ILE A 228 9.99 -38.20 -53.42
N LEU A 229 9.21 -37.96 -54.48
CA LEU A 229 8.46 -36.72 -54.64
C LEU A 229 7.41 -36.54 -53.54
N GLN A 230 6.62 -37.57 -53.24
CA GLN A 230 5.64 -37.51 -52.16
C GLN A 230 6.31 -37.21 -50.81
N LEU A 231 7.48 -37.81 -50.53
CA LEU A 231 8.25 -37.48 -49.34
C LEU A 231 8.76 -36.03 -49.37
N SER A 232 9.24 -35.55 -50.51
CA SER A 232 9.68 -34.16 -50.68
C SER A 232 8.54 -33.18 -50.43
N ASP A 233 7.35 -33.43 -50.98
CA ASP A 233 6.16 -32.61 -50.79
C ASP A 233 5.72 -32.57 -49.33
N ASN A 234 5.68 -33.72 -48.65
CA ASN A 234 5.39 -33.80 -47.21
C ASN A 234 6.41 -32.99 -46.38
N LEU A 235 7.70 -33.06 -46.71
CA LEU A 235 8.74 -32.31 -46.01
C LEU A 235 8.65 -30.80 -46.30
N LYS A 236 8.21 -30.39 -47.49
CA LYS A 236 7.93 -28.97 -47.78
C LYS A 236 6.78 -28.44 -46.94
N GLU A 237 5.71 -29.21 -46.81
CA GLU A 237 4.58 -28.85 -45.97
C GLU A 237 4.98 -28.75 -44.50
N VAL A 238 5.78 -29.71 -43.98
CA VAL A 238 6.36 -29.61 -42.63
C VAL A 238 7.23 -28.37 -42.46
N THR A 239 8.07 -28.05 -43.45
CA THR A 239 8.94 -26.87 -43.40
C THR A 239 8.11 -25.58 -43.37
N HIS A 240 7.07 -25.52 -44.20
CA HIS A 240 6.13 -24.40 -44.23
C HIS A 240 5.39 -24.26 -42.88
N PHE A 241 4.87 -25.36 -42.34
CA PHE A 241 4.20 -25.39 -41.05
C PHE A 241 5.10 -24.93 -39.91
N ALA A 242 6.33 -25.46 -39.83
CA ALA A 242 7.31 -25.04 -38.83
C ALA A 242 7.66 -23.55 -38.97
N GLY A 243 7.72 -23.03 -40.20
CA GLY A 243 7.90 -21.61 -40.47
C GLY A 243 6.72 -20.75 -39.97
N GLU A 244 5.49 -21.18 -40.21
CA GLU A 244 4.28 -20.49 -39.75
C GLU A 244 4.17 -20.48 -38.21
N VAL A 245 4.38 -21.64 -37.58
CA VAL A 245 4.42 -21.75 -36.12
C VAL A 245 5.54 -20.89 -35.53
N GLY A 246 6.73 -20.90 -36.15
CA GLY A 246 7.86 -20.07 -35.74
C GLY A 246 7.61 -18.55 -35.88
N ARG A 247 6.71 -18.14 -36.77
CA ARG A 247 6.25 -16.74 -36.91
C ARG A 247 5.10 -16.37 -35.96
N GLY A 248 4.62 -17.32 -35.15
CA GLY A 248 3.52 -17.12 -34.20
C GLY A 248 2.12 -17.42 -34.76
N ASN A 249 2.00 -17.98 -35.97
CA ASN A 249 0.73 -18.44 -36.51
C ASN A 249 0.38 -19.84 -35.97
N LEU A 250 -0.31 -19.87 -34.83
CA LEU A 250 -0.67 -21.10 -34.11
C LEU A 250 -2.01 -21.71 -34.57
N ASP A 251 -2.63 -21.14 -35.60
CA ASP A 251 -3.83 -21.68 -36.27
C ASP A 251 -3.49 -22.46 -37.55
N ALA A 252 -2.21 -22.51 -37.94
CA ALA A 252 -1.77 -23.29 -39.10
C ALA A 252 -2.09 -24.79 -38.93
N SER A 253 -2.56 -25.45 -39.99
CA SER A 253 -2.83 -26.89 -40.03
C SER A 253 -1.72 -27.65 -40.77
N LEU A 254 -1.43 -28.89 -40.34
CA LEU A 254 -0.48 -29.78 -40.99
C LEU A 254 -1.20 -31.06 -41.44
N ASN A 255 -1.26 -31.30 -42.74
CA ASN A 255 -1.87 -32.49 -43.34
C ASN A 255 -0.81 -33.50 -43.86
N ALA A 256 0.48 -33.16 -43.75
CA ALA A 256 1.58 -34.02 -44.17
C ALA A 256 1.60 -35.37 -43.43
N PHE A 257 1.98 -36.43 -44.14
CA PHE A 257 2.09 -37.80 -43.62
C PHE A 257 0.75 -38.42 -43.13
N ASP A 258 -0.36 -38.10 -43.81
CA ASP A 258 -1.69 -38.71 -43.61
C ASP A 258 -2.22 -38.62 -42.17
N GLU A 259 -1.95 -37.51 -41.46
CA GLU A 259 -2.32 -37.22 -40.05
C GLU A 259 -1.80 -38.25 -39.00
N LYS A 260 -1.24 -39.38 -39.44
CA LYS A 260 -0.83 -40.52 -38.61
C LYS A 260 0.69 -40.65 -38.51
N GLY A 261 1.45 -39.95 -39.35
CA GLY A 261 2.89 -39.90 -39.27
C GLY A 261 3.37 -39.34 -37.93
N GLU A 262 4.42 -39.95 -37.37
CA GLU A 262 5.01 -39.54 -36.08
C GLU A 262 5.48 -38.08 -36.12
N LEU A 263 6.13 -37.65 -37.20
CA LEU A 263 6.61 -36.27 -37.36
C LEU A 263 5.46 -35.26 -37.39
N GLY A 264 4.38 -35.56 -38.10
CA GLY A 264 3.20 -34.69 -38.19
C GLY A 264 2.50 -34.54 -36.83
N ARG A 265 2.39 -35.63 -36.07
CA ARG A 265 1.83 -35.62 -34.71
C ARG A 265 2.66 -34.79 -33.76
N SER A 266 3.97 -35.05 -33.67
CA SER A 266 4.86 -34.33 -32.74
C SER A 266 4.91 -32.82 -33.01
N LEU A 267 4.87 -32.42 -34.29
CA LEU A 267 4.83 -31.00 -34.66
C LEU A 267 3.47 -30.35 -34.36
N SER A 268 2.36 -31.09 -34.52
CA SER A 268 1.03 -30.60 -34.14
C SER A 268 0.92 -30.44 -32.62
N GLU A 269 1.40 -31.42 -31.84
CA GLU A 269 1.46 -31.35 -30.37
C GLU A 269 2.34 -30.19 -29.89
N MET A 270 3.45 -29.90 -30.57
CA MET A 270 4.28 -28.73 -30.30
C MET A 270 3.52 -27.43 -30.54
N ARG A 271 2.83 -27.27 -31.69
CA ARG A 271 1.99 -26.08 -31.97
C ARG A 271 0.91 -25.93 -30.91
N ASP A 272 0.22 -27.00 -30.55
CA ASP A 272 -0.88 -26.97 -29.58
C ASP A 272 -0.37 -26.61 -28.17
N SER A 273 0.80 -27.11 -27.80
CA SER A 273 1.49 -26.71 -26.56
C SER A 273 1.86 -25.22 -26.59
N LEU A 274 2.40 -24.73 -27.70
CA LEU A 274 2.72 -23.31 -27.87
C LEU A 274 1.45 -22.44 -27.82
N ARG A 275 0.34 -22.91 -28.41
CA ARG A 275 -0.97 -22.24 -28.34
C ARG A 275 -1.47 -22.15 -26.92
N GLN A 276 -1.41 -23.25 -26.18
CA GLN A 276 -1.80 -23.27 -24.77
C GLN A 276 -0.94 -22.31 -23.93
N VAL A 277 0.38 -22.26 -24.17
CA VAL A 277 1.28 -21.31 -23.50
C VAL A 277 0.93 -19.87 -23.87
N ALA A 278 0.69 -19.58 -25.16
CA ALA A 278 0.33 -18.25 -25.63
C ALA A 278 -1.02 -17.77 -25.07
N ASP A 279 -2.04 -18.63 -25.06
CA ASP A 279 -3.35 -18.33 -24.47
C ASP A 279 -3.25 -18.10 -22.96
N LYS A 280 -2.45 -18.92 -22.26
CA LYS A 280 -2.18 -18.73 -20.84
C LYS A 280 -1.44 -17.42 -20.57
N GLU A 281 -0.42 -17.10 -21.36
CA GLU A 281 0.33 -15.85 -21.24
C GLU A 281 -0.56 -14.64 -21.51
N LYS A 282 -1.45 -14.71 -22.52
CA LYS A 282 -2.44 -13.68 -22.80
C LYS A 282 -3.37 -13.44 -21.60
N ASN A 283 -3.89 -14.50 -20.98
CA ASN A 283 -4.76 -14.38 -19.81
C ASN A 283 -4.01 -13.80 -18.60
N VAL A 284 -2.75 -14.20 -18.37
CA VAL A 284 -1.90 -13.64 -17.31
C VAL A 284 -1.60 -12.16 -17.56
N ARG A 285 -1.32 -11.78 -18.80
CA ARG A 285 -1.07 -10.38 -19.18
C ARG A 285 -2.31 -9.53 -18.97
N TRP A 286 -3.47 -9.98 -19.44
CA TRP A 286 -4.75 -9.33 -19.19
C TRP A 286 -4.99 -9.16 -17.69
N PHE A 287 -4.84 -10.22 -16.89
CA PHE A 287 -4.99 -10.16 -15.44
C PHE A 287 -4.11 -9.07 -14.80
N ASN A 288 -2.81 -9.05 -15.14
CA ASN A 288 -1.86 -8.10 -14.55
C ASN A 288 -2.12 -6.65 -14.99
N GLU A 289 -2.45 -6.42 -16.26
CA GLU A 289 -2.85 -5.10 -16.76
C GLU A 289 -4.12 -4.60 -16.05
N GLY A 290 -5.10 -5.50 -15.84
CA GLY A 290 -6.28 -5.22 -15.06
C GLY A 290 -5.91 -4.81 -13.63
N ILE A 291 -5.16 -5.63 -12.89
CA ILE A 291 -4.77 -5.34 -11.50
C ILE A 291 -4.05 -3.99 -11.40
N ALA A 292 -3.14 -3.68 -12.33
CA ALA A 292 -2.45 -2.38 -12.36
C ALA A 292 -3.43 -1.21 -12.58
N THR A 293 -4.37 -1.35 -13.52
CA THR A 293 -5.40 -0.34 -13.81
C THR A 293 -6.28 -0.09 -12.59
N PHE A 294 -6.75 -1.15 -11.93
CA PHE A 294 -7.60 -1.02 -10.75
C PHE A 294 -6.84 -0.50 -9.53
N ALA A 295 -5.56 -0.86 -9.37
CA ALA A 295 -4.72 -0.25 -8.33
C ALA A 295 -4.60 1.27 -8.50
N GLU A 296 -4.50 1.77 -9.74
CA GLU A 296 -4.48 3.21 -10.01
C GLU A 296 -5.82 3.88 -9.69
N ILE A 297 -6.95 3.27 -10.10
CA ILE A 297 -8.30 3.79 -9.84
C ILE A 297 -8.55 3.88 -8.33
N LEU A 298 -8.25 2.81 -7.59
CA LEU A 298 -8.43 2.74 -6.15
C LEU A 298 -7.58 3.80 -5.43
N ARG A 299 -6.35 4.05 -5.91
CA ARG A 299 -5.47 5.08 -5.37
C ARG A 299 -5.97 6.51 -5.65
N ARG A 300 -6.48 6.77 -6.86
CA ARG A 300 -6.96 8.10 -7.29
C ARG A 300 -8.21 8.54 -6.53
N HIS A 301 -9.11 7.62 -6.20
CA HIS A 301 -10.42 7.91 -5.59
C HIS A 301 -10.49 7.61 -4.08
N SER A 302 -9.45 7.96 -3.31
CA SER A 302 -9.33 7.64 -1.87
C SER A 302 -10.04 8.62 -0.91
N GLY A 303 -10.87 9.55 -1.43
CA GLY A 303 -11.54 10.57 -0.61
C GLY A 303 -12.93 10.17 -0.08
N HIS A 304 -13.71 9.44 -0.88
CA HIS A 304 -15.10 9.13 -0.57
C HIS A 304 -15.50 7.75 -1.12
N VAL A 305 -16.27 6.99 -0.34
CA VAL A 305 -16.65 5.60 -0.68
C VAL A 305 -17.47 5.55 -1.96
N ASP A 306 -18.42 6.48 -2.15
CA ASP A 306 -19.29 6.46 -3.34
C ASP A 306 -18.53 6.76 -4.64
N GLU A 307 -17.59 7.70 -4.61
CA GLU A 307 -16.72 7.99 -5.77
C GLU A 307 -15.80 6.81 -6.10
N LEU A 308 -15.20 6.20 -5.08
CA LEU A 308 -14.36 5.01 -5.21
C LEU A 308 -15.14 3.85 -5.84
N CYS A 309 -16.32 3.56 -5.30
CA CYS A 309 -17.18 2.49 -5.79
C CYS A 309 -17.66 2.77 -7.22
N GLY A 310 -18.03 4.02 -7.52
CA GLY A 310 -18.51 4.45 -8.84
C GLY A 310 -17.45 4.33 -9.93
N ALA A 311 -16.25 4.83 -9.68
CA ALA A 311 -15.14 4.70 -10.62
C ALA A 311 -14.77 3.23 -10.84
N THR A 312 -14.72 2.44 -9.77
CA THR A 312 -14.36 1.03 -9.83
C THR A 312 -15.39 0.20 -10.58
N VAL A 313 -16.68 0.32 -10.26
CA VAL A 313 -17.72 -0.48 -10.93
C VAL A 313 -17.88 -0.09 -12.40
N SER A 314 -17.75 1.20 -12.73
CA SER A 314 -17.79 1.64 -14.12
C SER A 314 -16.68 1.01 -14.94
N GLU A 315 -15.46 0.94 -14.40
CA GLU A 315 -14.34 0.35 -15.12
C GLU A 315 -14.44 -1.17 -15.14
N LEU A 316 -14.86 -1.82 -14.05
CA LEU A 316 -15.05 -3.27 -14.00
C LEU A 316 -16.01 -3.75 -15.08
N VAL A 317 -17.13 -3.03 -15.26
CA VAL A 317 -18.11 -3.37 -16.29
C VAL A 317 -17.50 -3.25 -17.69
N LYS A 318 -16.74 -2.19 -17.98
CA LYS A 318 -16.07 -2.01 -19.28
C LYS A 318 -14.98 -3.06 -19.52
N TYR A 319 -14.14 -3.32 -18.52
CA TYR A 319 -12.97 -4.18 -18.62
C TYR A 319 -13.35 -5.66 -18.78
N THR A 320 -14.37 -6.10 -18.05
CA THR A 320 -14.90 -7.47 -18.16
C THR A 320 -15.94 -7.63 -19.27
N GLY A 321 -16.38 -6.54 -19.90
CA GLY A 321 -17.47 -6.57 -20.87
C GLY A 321 -18.81 -7.02 -20.28
N ALA A 322 -19.00 -6.82 -18.97
CA ALA A 322 -20.30 -6.99 -18.34
C ALA A 322 -21.29 -5.93 -18.87
N LEU A 323 -22.58 -6.14 -18.65
CA LEU A 323 -23.64 -5.23 -19.08
C LEU A 323 -23.98 -4.20 -18.01
N GLN A 324 -24.03 -4.64 -16.75
CA GLN A 324 -24.36 -3.80 -15.59
C GLN A 324 -23.53 -4.20 -14.39
N GLY A 325 -23.37 -3.25 -13.46
CA GLY A 325 -22.73 -3.52 -12.18
C GLY A 325 -23.24 -2.61 -11.07
N ALA A 326 -23.23 -3.12 -9.85
CA ALA A 326 -23.56 -2.37 -8.65
C ALA A 326 -22.63 -2.76 -7.50
N VAL A 327 -22.31 -1.79 -6.65
CA VAL A 327 -21.53 -1.99 -5.43
C VAL A 327 -22.40 -1.64 -4.25
N PHE A 328 -22.58 -2.60 -3.37
CA PHE A 328 -23.28 -2.45 -2.10
C PHE A 328 -22.25 -2.44 -0.99
N VAL A 329 -22.33 -1.47 -0.09
CA VAL A 329 -21.42 -1.32 1.06
C VAL A 329 -22.23 -1.46 2.34
N THR A 330 -21.64 -2.08 3.35
CA THR A 330 -22.28 -2.24 4.66
C THR A 330 -22.56 -0.89 5.30
N LYS A 331 -23.69 -0.75 5.97
CA LYS A 331 -24.01 0.39 6.82
C LYS A 331 -24.63 -0.15 8.10
N THR A 332 -24.03 0.20 9.23
CA THR A 332 -24.52 -0.23 10.54
C THR A 332 -25.15 0.97 11.23
N SER A 333 -26.43 0.86 11.56
CA SER A 333 -27.15 1.85 12.37
C SER A 333 -27.95 1.14 13.45
N GLN A 334 -27.85 1.58 14.70
CA GLN A 334 -28.61 1.03 15.84
C GLN A 334 -28.53 -0.52 15.98
N GLY A 335 -27.38 -1.11 15.66
CA GLY A 335 -27.14 -2.56 15.79
C GLY A 335 -27.68 -3.42 14.64
N THR A 336 -28.33 -2.84 13.64
CA THR A 336 -28.73 -3.53 12.39
C THR A 336 -27.77 -3.18 11.26
N THR A 337 -27.28 -4.20 10.56
CA THR A 337 -26.41 -4.04 9.37
C THR A 337 -27.26 -4.20 8.13
N VAL A 338 -27.18 -3.22 7.22
CA VAL A 338 -27.81 -3.28 5.89
C VAL A 338 -26.76 -3.07 4.82
N LEU A 339 -27.04 -3.55 3.61
CA LEU A 339 -26.23 -3.33 2.41
C LEU A 339 -26.83 -2.17 1.64
N GLN A 340 -26.14 -1.02 1.65
CA GLN A 340 -26.56 0.17 0.92
C GLN A 340 -25.87 0.20 -0.44
N MET A 341 -26.63 0.37 -1.52
CA MET A 341 -26.06 0.61 -2.85
C MET A 341 -25.30 1.94 -2.85
N SER A 342 -23.97 1.86 -2.97
CA SER A 342 -23.05 3.00 -3.01
C SER A 342 -22.85 3.51 -4.43
N ALA A 343 -22.79 2.61 -5.42
CA ALA A 343 -22.69 2.99 -6.82
C ALA A 343 -23.31 1.94 -7.76
N CYS A 344 -23.71 2.38 -8.96
CA CYS A 344 -24.15 1.50 -10.03
C CYS A 344 -23.73 2.04 -11.41
N TYR A 345 -23.63 1.14 -12.39
CA TYR A 345 -23.34 1.45 -13.78
C TYR A 345 -24.36 0.80 -14.71
N ALA A 346 -24.84 1.57 -15.71
CA ALA A 346 -25.84 1.16 -16.70
C ALA A 346 -27.17 0.64 -16.12
N TYR A 347 -27.55 1.09 -14.91
CA TYR A 347 -28.81 0.73 -14.25
C TYR A 347 -29.93 1.72 -14.63
N ASP A 348 -31.10 1.20 -15.01
CA ASP A 348 -32.19 1.93 -15.72
C ASP A 348 -32.79 3.12 -14.92
N ARG A 349 -32.42 3.33 -13.66
CA ARG A 349 -32.84 4.50 -12.89
C ARG A 349 -31.79 4.92 -11.83
N GLN A 350 -31.17 6.08 -12.02
CA GLN A 350 -30.48 6.82 -10.94
C GLN A 350 -31.41 7.18 -9.75
N LYS A 351 -32.74 6.99 -9.89
CA LYS A 351 -33.74 7.19 -8.81
C LYS A 351 -33.60 6.23 -7.61
N TYR A 352 -32.72 5.22 -7.67
CA TYR A 352 -32.49 4.26 -6.58
C TYR A 352 -31.05 4.26 -6.03
N LEU A 353 -30.25 5.32 -6.26
CA LEU A 353 -29.09 5.55 -5.40
C LEU A 353 -29.58 5.52 -3.95
N HIS A 354 -28.95 4.70 -3.09
CA HIS A 354 -29.36 4.42 -1.70
C HIS A 354 -30.45 3.35 -1.48
N LYS A 355 -30.69 2.41 -2.41
CA LYS A 355 -31.43 1.18 -2.07
C LYS A 355 -30.71 0.45 -0.93
N GLU A 356 -31.41 0.21 0.18
CA GLU A 356 -30.91 -0.56 1.32
C GLU A 356 -31.51 -1.97 1.28
N ILE A 357 -30.64 -2.99 1.38
CA ILE A 357 -31.01 -4.40 1.37
C ILE A 357 -30.61 -5.01 2.71
N PRO A 358 -31.52 -5.63 3.47
CA PRO A 358 -31.18 -6.38 4.67
C PRO A 358 -30.18 -7.50 4.37
N VAL A 359 -29.18 -7.72 5.24
CA VAL A 359 -28.15 -8.76 5.03
C VAL A 359 -28.70 -10.19 5.02
N ASP A 360 -29.87 -10.42 5.61
CA ASP A 360 -30.59 -11.69 5.65
C ASP A 360 -31.56 -11.88 4.47
N SER A 361 -31.57 -10.95 3.51
CA SER A 361 -32.48 -10.97 2.38
C SER A 361 -31.76 -11.08 1.03
N GLY A 362 -32.27 -11.97 0.18
CA GLY A 362 -31.83 -12.15 -1.20
C GLY A 362 -30.43 -12.77 -1.36
N LEU A 363 -30.02 -12.96 -2.61
CA LEU A 363 -28.74 -13.60 -2.94
C LEU A 363 -27.52 -12.71 -2.61
N ILE A 364 -27.69 -11.39 -2.64
CA ILE A 364 -26.65 -10.43 -2.24
C ILE A 364 -26.36 -10.58 -0.74
N GLY A 365 -27.40 -10.61 0.09
CA GLY A 365 -27.27 -10.86 1.53
C GLY A 365 -26.65 -12.23 1.83
N GLN A 366 -27.03 -13.27 1.08
CA GLN A 366 -26.43 -14.59 1.21
C GLN A 366 -24.94 -14.61 0.83
N ALA A 367 -24.54 -13.95 -0.26
CA ALA A 367 -23.14 -13.80 -0.65
C ALA A 367 -22.31 -13.09 0.44
N PHE A 368 -22.91 -12.06 1.06
CA PHE A 368 -22.32 -11.32 2.16
C PHE A 368 -22.12 -12.18 3.42
N LEU A 369 -23.17 -12.88 3.87
CA LEU A 369 -23.15 -13.69 5.10
C LEU A 369 -22.23 -14.91 4.97
N GLU A 370 -22.25 -15.58 3.82
CA GLU A 370 -21.41 -16.76 3.58
C GLU A 370 -19.95 -16.40 3.26
N LYS A 371 -19.65 -15.12 2.97
CA LYS A 371 -18.30 -14.66 2.58
C LYS A 371 -17.75 -15.43 1.37
N ALA A 372 -18.65 -15.84 0.47
CA ALA A 372 -18.33 -16.59 -0.73
C ALA A 372 -19.06 -16.04 -1.96
N PRO A 373 -18.42 -16.02 -3.14
CA PRO A 373 -19.09 -15.61 -4.37
C PRO A 373 -20.31 -16.47 -4.70
N LYS A 374 -21.38 -15.84 -5.19
CA LYS A 374 -22.58 -16.49 -5.71
C LYS A 374 -22.68 -16.25 -7.20
N TYR A 375 -22.73 -17.33 -7.98
CA TYR A 375 -22.78 -17.27 -9.42
C TYR A 375 -24.06 -17.90 -9.96
N LEU A 376 -24.94 -17.07 -10.51
CA LEU A 376 -26.19 -17.49 -11.12
C LEU A 376 -26.02 -17.52 -12.64
N ARG A 377 -26.03 -18.72 -13.23
CA ARG A 377 -25.87 -18.95 -14.69
C ARG A 377 -27.19 -19.21 -15.42
N GLU A 378 -28.25 -19.52 -14.69
CA GLU A 378 -29.57 -19.81 -15.24
C GLU A 378 -30.57 -18.85 -14.60
N ILE A 379 -30.84 -17.74 -15.30
CA ILE A 379 -31.73 -16.70 -14.82
C ILE A 379 -33.16 -17.01 -15.29
N PRO A 380 -34.14 -17.08 -14.38
CA PRO A 380 -35.54 -17.28 -14.76
C PRO A 380 -36.03 -16.22 -15.75
N LYS A 381 -36.86 -16.61 -16.73
CA LYS A 381 -37.38 -15.72 -17.79
C LYS A 381 -38.19 -14.50 -17.28
N ASN A 382 -38.60 -14.51 -16.02
CA ASN A 382 -39.39 -13.48 -15.34
C ASN A 382 -38.54 -12.57 -14.42
N TRP A 383 -37.22 -12.60 -14.54
CA TRP A 383 -36.32 -11.66 -13.85
C TRP A 383 -36.45 -10.25 -14.42
N GLU A 384 -36.13 -9.22 -13.61
CA GLU A 384 -36.11 -7.83 -14.09
C GLU A 384 -35.22 -7.72 -15.34
N SER A 385 -35.80 -7.25 -16.44
CA SER A 385 -35.14 -7.13 -17.72
C SER A 385 -34.26 -5.88 -17.76
N ILE A 386 -33.11 -5.99 -18.42
CA ILE A 386 -32.24 -4.86 -18.69
C ILE A 386 -32.86 -4.08 -19.85
N THR A 387 -33.33 -2.87 -19.57
CA THR A 387 -33.88 -1.97 -20.58
C THR A 387 -32.75 -1.20 -21.27
N THR A 388 -32.74 -1.24 -22.60
CA THR A 388 -31.92 -0.38 -23.45
C THR A 388 -32.85 0.52 -24.27
N GLY A 389 -32.33 1.60 -24.83
CA GLY A 389 -33.08 2.45 -25.77
C GLY A 389 -33.55 1.72 -27.03
N LEU A 390 -33.06 0.50 -27.29
CA LEU A 390 -33.37 -0.32 -28.47
C LEU A 390 -34.19 -1.57 -28.14
N GLY A 391 -34.44 -1.88 -26.86
CA GLY A 391 -35.16 -3.10 -26.45
C GLY A 391 -34.83 -3.57 -25.04
N GLN A 392 -35.45 -4.66 -24.60
CA GLN A 392 -35.21 -5.29 -23.31
C GLN A 392 -34.55 -6.66 -23.48
N GLY A 393 -33.58 -7.00 -22.63
CA GLY A 393 -32.93 -8.31 -22.60
C GLY A 393 -32.63 -8.77 -21.17
N SER A 394 -32.66 -10.08 -20.92
CA SER A 394 -32.24 -10.65 -19.64
C SER A 394 -30.75 -11.02 -19.70
N PRO A 395 -29.98 -10.81 -18.63
CA PRO A 395 -28.60 -11.29 -18.58
C PRO A 395 -28.55 -12.83 -18.69
N GLU A 396 -27.45 -13.37 -19.19
CA GLU A 396 -27.18 -14.81 -19.15
C GLU A 396 -26.65 -15.21 -17.77
N SER A 397 -25.88 -14.32 -17.14
CA SER A 397 -25.28 -14.61 -15.84
C SER A 397 -25.22 -13.40 -14.91
N ILE A 398 -25.40 -13.65 -13.61
CA ILE A 398 -25.22 -12.68 -12.54
C ILE A 398 -24.21 -13.23 -11.54
N LEU A 399 -23.21 -12.42 -11.24
CA LEU A 399 -22.13 -12.73 -10.31
C LEU A 399 -22.20 -11.76 -9.13
N MET A 400 -22.28 -12.30 -7.92
CA MET A 400 -22.24 -11.53 -6.68
C MET A 400 -21.00 -11.94 -5.90
N ILE A 401 -20.08 -11.00 -5.70
CA ILE A 401 -18.79 -11.23 -5.02
C ILE A 401 -18.76 -10.41 -3.74
N PRO A 402 -18.57 -11.02 -2.56
CA PRO A 402 -18.38 -10.25 -1.34
C PRO A 402 -17.07 -9.49 -1.37
N LEU A 403 -17.10 -8.24 -0.94
CA LEU A 403 -15.93 -7.37 -0.81
C LEU A 403 -15.18 -7.75 0.48
N MET A 404 -14.20 -8.64 0.38
CA MET A 404 -13.53 -9.21 1.54
C MET A 404 -12.29 -8.42 1.98
N HIS A 405 -12.22 -8.02 3.26
CA HIS A 405 -11.04 -7.43 3.88
C HIS A 405 -10.88 -7.94 5.32
N GLY A 406 -9.68 -8.40 5.71
CA GLY A 406 -9.42 -8.87 7.08
C GLY A 406 -10.35 -10.00 7.56
N GLY A 407 -10.86 -10.83 6.64
CA GLY A 407 -11.83 -11.89 6.94
C GLY A 407 -13.27 -11.40 7.18
N GLN A 408 -13.54 -10.10 7.02
CA GLN A 408 -14.89 -9.52 7.07
C GLN A 408 -15.32 -9.07 5.67
N ALA A 409 -16.63 -9.11 5.42
CA ALA A 409 -17.21 -8.56 4.21
C ALA A 409 -17.55 -7.08 4.47
N GLU A 410 -16.99 -6.17 3.67
CA GLU A 410 -17.28 -4.74 3.70
C GLU A 410 -18.50 -4.39 2.83
N GLY A 411 -18.94 -5.32 1.98
CA GLY A 411 -19.99 -5.12 1.00
C GLY A 411 -20.11 -6.27 0.00
N VAL A 412 -20.80 -6.05 -1.11
CA VAL A 412 -20.94 -6.99 -2.23
C VAL A 412 -20.90 -6.24 -3.55
N LEU A 413 -20.10 -6.73 -4.49
CA LEU A 413 -20.13 -6.36 -5.91
C LEU A 413 -21.11 -7.29 -6.63
N GLU A 414 -22.04 -6.71 -7.39
CA GLU A 414 -22.91 -7.44 -8.31
C GLU A 414 -22.57 -7.05 -9.74
N LEU A 415 -22.43 -8.04 -10.62
CA LEU A 415 -22.20 -7.87 -12.05
C LEU A 415 -23.17 -8.74 -12.84
N ALA A 416 -23.82 -8.16 -13.84
CA ALA A 416 -24.69 -8.87 -14.77
C ALA A 416 -24.09 -8.86 -16.17
N SER A 417 -24.06 -10.02 -16.83
CA SER A 417 -23.43 -10.19 -18.15
C SER A 417 -24.30 -11.01 -19.10
N LEU A 418 -24.17 -10.75 -20.40
CA LEU A 418 -24.80 -11.54 -21.48
C LEU A 418 -24.04 -12.83 -21.81
N ARG A 419 -22.92 -13.07 -21.15
CA ARG A 419 -22.12 -14.29 -21.29
C ARG A 419 -21.72 -14.79 -19.91
N SER A 420 -21.31 -16.04 -19.86
CA SER A 420 -20.62 -16.58 -18.69
C SER A 420 -19.20 -15.98 -18.54
N PHE A 421 -18.83 -15.61 -17.31
CA PHE A 421 -17.47 -15.24 -16.91
C PHE A 421 -16.54 -16.46 -16.96
N GLN A 422 -15.34 -16.27 -17.52
CA GLN A 422 -14.27 -17.26 -17.60
C GLN A 422 -13.52 -17.34 -16.26
N GLU A 423 -12.81 -18.45 -16.02
CA GLU A 423 -12.11 -18.69 -14.75
C GLU A 423 -11.09 -17.59 -14.39
N HIS A 424 -10.29 -17.14 -15.36
CA HIS A 424 -9.33 -16.05 -15.17
C HIS A 424 -10.00 -14.72 -14.83
N GLU A 425 -11.23 -14.48 -15.31
CA GLU A 425 -12.00 -13.27 -14.99
C GLU A 425 -12.55 -13.33 -13.56
N LEU A 426 -12.98 -14.51 -13.10
CA LEU A 426 -13.43 -14.73 -11.73
C LEU A 426 -12.28 -14.54 -10.73
N GLU A 427 -11.09 -15.07 -11.04
CA GLU A 427 -9.89 -14.86 -10.22
C GLU A 427 -9.51 -13.37 -10.16
N PHE A 428 -9.53 -12.69 -11.31
CA PHE A 428 -9.29 -11.26 -11.42
C PHE A 428 -10.29 -10.45 -10.58
N LEU A 429 -11.58 -10.70 -10.75
CA LEU A 429 -12.64 -10.01 -10.03
C LEU A 429 -12.50 -10.19 -8.53
N ASN A 430 -12.22 -11.41 -8.05
CA ASN A 430 -11.96 -11.66 -6.63
C ASN A 430 -10.80 -10.79 -6.11
N LYS A 431 -9.68 -10.69 -6.85
CA LYS A 431 -8.54 -9.85 -6.44
C LYS A 431 -8.82 -8.35 -6.48
N VAL A 432 -9.56 -7.87 -7.47
CA VAL A 432 -9.99 -6.47 -7.50
C VAL A 432 -10.95 -6.17 -6.36
N THR A 433 -11.90 -7.07 -6.06
CA THR A 433 -12.84 -6.88 -4.95
C THR A 433 -12.18 -6.92 -3.58
N GLU A 434 -11.12 -7.73 -3.39
CA GLU A 434 -10.30 -7.74 -2.18
C GLU A 434 -9.59 -6.39 -1.98
N SER A 435 -9.02 -5.83 -3.06
CA SER A 435 -8.35 -4.53 -3.05
C SER A 435 -9.35 -3.36 -2.85
N LEU A 436 -10.54 -3.47 -3.46
CA LEU A 436 -11.63 -2.52 -3.28
C LEU A 436 -12.13 -2.54 -1.84
N ALA A 437 -12.32 -3.72 -1.24
CA ALA A 437 -12.74 -3.86 0.17
C ALA A 437 -11.74 -3.20 1.12
N ALA A 438 -10.44 -3.46 0.92
CA ALA A 438 -9.37 -2.82 1.69
C ALA A 438 -9.41 -1.29 1.56
N SER A 439 -9.64 -0.79 0.34
CA SER A 439 -9.72 0.64 0.06
C SER A 439 -10.96 1.28 0.70
N ILE A 440 -12.12 0.62 0.63
CA ILE A 440 -13.35 1.07 1.30
C ILE A 440 -13.13 1.16 2.81
N SER A 441 -12.54 0.12 3.42
CA SER A 441 -12.24 0.07 4.85
C SER A 441 -11.28 1.21 5.27
N ALA A 442 -10.24 1.46 4.46
CA ALA A 442 -9.29 2.56 4.69
C ALA A 442 -9.96 3.95 4.59
N VAL A 443 -10.79 4.18 3.56
CA VAL A 443 -11.52 5.45 3.38
C VAL A 443 -12.48 5.68 4.55
N ARG A 444 -13.25 4.67 4.94
CA ARG A 444 -14.18 4.74 6.08
C ARG A 444 -13.44 5.04 7.38
N THR A 445 -12.34 4.34 7.65
CA THR A 445 -11.52 4.55 8.85
C THR A 445 -10.94 5.97 8.87
N SER A 446 -10.47 6.46 7.73
CA SER A 446 -9.95 7.83 7.61
C SER A 446 -11.02 8.89 7.85
N GLN A 447 -12.23 8.69 7.31
CA GLN A 447 -13.36 9.59 7.52
C GLN A 447 -13.81 9.62 8.99
N GLU A 448 -13.92 8.45 9.63
CA GLU A 448 -14.28 8.37 11.04
C GLU A 448 -13.20 8.99 11.94
N THR A 449 -11.92 8.74 11.65
CA THR A 449 -10.81 9.38 12.35
C THR A 449 -10.88 10.91 12.22
N ARG A 450 -11.19 11.43 11.03
CA ARG A 450 -11.33 12.88 10.79
C ARG A 450 -12.52 13.46 11.56
N ARG A 451 -13.66 12.77 11.59
CA ARG A 451 -14.86 13.17 12.35
C ARG A 451 -14.56 13.24 13.84
N LEU A 452 -14.01 12.17 14.41
CA LEU A 452 -13.65 12.10 15.83
C LEU A 452 -12.60 13.15 16.21
N LEU A 453 -11.64 13.42 15.33
CA LEU A 453 -10.66 14.48 15.56
C LEU A 453 -11.32 15.87 15.60
N GLN A 454 -12.24 16.16 14.68
CA GLN A 454 -13.00 17.42 14.68
C GLN A 454 -13.86 17.56 15.95
N GLU A 455 -14.53 16.49 16.38
CA GLU A 455 -15.29 16.48 17.64
C GLU A 455 -14.39 16.72 18.85
N SER A 456 -13.25 16.03 18.92
CA SER A 456 -12.27 16.21 20.00
C SER A 456 -11.68 17.63 20.03
N GLN A 457 -11.42 18.23 18.86
CA GLN A 457 -10.95 19.62 18.77
C GLN A 457 -12.02 20.61 19.23
N GLY A 458 -13.29 20.38 18.86
CA GLY A 458 -14.42 21.20 19.31
C GLY A 458 -14.56 21.18 20.84
N VAL A 459 -14.50 19.99 21.45
CA VAL A 459 -14.54 19.83 22.91
C VAL A 459 -13.33 20.49 23.59
N ALA A 460 -12.13 20.38 23.02
CA ALA A 460 -10.93 21.01 23.56
C ALA A 460 -11.02 22.54 23.56
N GLU A 461 -11.58 23.14 22.50
CA GLU A 461 -11.78 24.60 22.42
C GLU A 461 -12.85 25.07 23.43
N GLU A 462 -13.93 24.31 23.59
CA GLU A 462 -14.96 24.60 24.59
C GLU A 462 -14.39 24.55 26.03
N LEU A 463 -13.60 23.53 26.35
CA LEU A 463 -12.91 23.43 27.63
C LEU A 463 -11.95 24.59 27.87
N ARG A 464 -11.18 25.00 26.85
CA ARG A 464 -10.27 26.14 26.95
C ARG A 464 -11.02 27.45 27.20
N SER A 465 -12.17 27.63 26.57
CA SER A 465 -13.05 28.78 26.83
C SER A 465 -13.57 28.77 28.27
N GLN A 466 -13.99 27.61 28.78
CA GLN A 466 -14.43 27.47 30.18
C GLN A 466 -13.29 27.70 31.19
N GLU A 467 -12.08 27.24 30.89
CA GLU A 467 -10.90 27.47 31.72
C GLU A 467 -10.58 28.97 31.81
N GLU A 468 -10.61 29.69 30.69
CA GLU A 468 -10.35 31.14 30.68
C GLU A 468 -11.45 31.93 31.41
N GLU A 469 -12.72 31.57 31.24
CA GLU A 469 -13.83 32.16 32.01
C GLU A 469 -13.68 31.89 33.51
N MET A 470 -13.30 30.67 33.89
CA MET A 470 -13.04 30.32 35.29
C MET A 470 -11.84 31.08 35.86
N ARG A 471 -10.78 31.25 35.08
CA ARG A 471 -9.59 32.04 35.45
C ARG A 471 -9.96 33.50 35.70
N GLN A 472 -10.76 34.11 34.81
CA GLN A 472 -11.26 35.48 34.98
C GLN A 472 -12.13 35.61 36.24
N ASN A 473 -13.06 34.67 36.45
CA ASN A 473 -13.89 34.65 37.67
C ASN A 473 -13.05 34.52 38.94
N MET A 474 -11.95 33.76 38.91
CA MET A 474 -11.03 33.63 40.03
C MET A 474 -10.24 34.91 40.29
N GLU A 475 -9.75 35.58 39.24
CA GLU A 475 -9.08 36.89 39.34
C GLU A 475 -10.02 37.97 39.92
N GLU A 476 -11.27 38.04 39.44
CA GLU A 476 -12.27 38.98 39.94
C GLU A 476 -12.66 38.68 41.40
N MET A 477 -12.81 37.40 41.76
CA MET A 477 -13.07 36.98 43.14
C MET A 477 -11.90 37.35 44.07
N GLN A 478 -10.66 37.18 43.63
CA GLN A 478 -9.49 37.56 44.41
C GLN A 478 -9.42 39.08 44.60
N ALA A 479 -9.68 39.86 43.55
CA ALA A 479 -9.76 41.32 43.64
C ALA A 479 -10.84 41.79 44.64
N THR A 480 -12.04 41.20 44.59
CA THR A 480 -13.11 41.52 45.56
C THR A 480 -12.76 41.12 47.00
N GLN A 481 -12.09 39.99 47.21
CA GLN A 481 -11.59 39.62 48.54
C GLN A 481 -10.55 40.61 49.05
N GLU A 482 -9.62 41.05 48.21
CA GLU A 482 -8.61 42.04 48.59
C GLU A 482 -9.23 43.39 48.94
N GLU A 483 -10.19 43.86 48.16
CA GLU A 483 -10.95 45.09 48.44
C GLU A 483 -11.73 44.99 49.76
N MET A 484 -12.43 43.86 49.98
CA MET A 484 -13.16 43.63 51.22
C MET A 484 -12.23 43.62 52.44
N ALA A 485 -11.07 42.95 52.34
CA ALA A 485 -10.08 42.93 53.41
C ALA A 485 -9.46 44.30 53.68
N ARG A 486 -9.31 45.16 52.67
CA ARG A 486 -8.88 46.57 52.84
C ARG A 486 -9.96 47.39 53.55
N ALA A 487 -11.22 47.28 53.12
CA ALA A 487 -12.33 47.98 53.74
C ALA A 487 -12.52 47.60 55.22
N GLN A 488 -12.40 46.31 55.55
CA GLN A 488 -12.44 45.83 56.93
C GLN A 488 -11.31 46.40 57.79
N ARG A 489 -10.08 46.44 57.26
CA ARG A 489 -8.94 47.05 57.96
C ARG A 489 -9.14 48.55 58.19
N GLU A 490 -9.68 49.27 57.21
CA GLU A 490 -9.95 50.70 57.35
C GLU A 490 -11.02 50.97 58.42
N LEU A 491 -12.09 50.16 58.47
CA LEU A 491 -13.11 50.25 59.50
C LEU A 491 -12.54 49.97 60.90
N ALA A 492 -11.77 48.90 61.06
CA ALA A 492 -11.13 48.58 62.34
C ALA A 492 -10.17 49.70 62.83
N ASN A 493 -9.43 50.32 61.90
CA ASN A 493 -8.58 51.47 62.21
C ASN A 493 -9.39 52.69 62.65
N LYS A 494 -10.51 52.99 61.99
CA LYS A 494 -11.41 54.10 62.38
C LYS A 494 -11.98 53.88 63.78
N GLU A 495 -12.41 52.67 64.10
CA GLU A 495 -12.93 52.31 65.43
C GLU A 495 -11.86 52.47 66.53
N THR A 496 -10.65 51.97 66.27
CA THR A 496 -9.51 52.11 67.21
C THR A 496 -9.17 53.58 67.47
N ASN A 497 -9.14 54.41 66.43
CA ASN A 497 -8.84 55.83 66.55
C ASN A 497 -9.92 56.60 67.34
N LEU A 498 -11.20 56.28 67.14
CA LEU A 498 -12.29 56.87 67.91
C LEU A 498 -12.20 56.52 69.40
N ASN A 499 -11.93 55.25 69.72
CA ASN A 499 -11.73 54.79 71.10
C ASN A 499 -10.53 55.48 71.77
N ALA A 500 -9.42 55.67 71.05
CA ALA A 500 -8.27 56.41 71.58
C ALA A 500 -8.60 57.90 71.85
N PHE A 501 -9.37 58.54 70.97
CA PHE A 501 -9.74 59.96 71.09
C PHE A 501 -10.57 60.24 72.35
N ILE A 502 -11.62 59.45 72.62
CA ILE A 502 -12.51 59.65 73.78
C ILE A 502 -11.84 59.35 75.12
N ASN A 503 -10.76 58.56 75.11
CA ASN A 503 -10.03 58.12 76.29
C ASN A 503 -8.80 58.98 76.61
N ASN A 504 -8.39 59.88 75.71
CA ASN A 504 -7.27 60.81 75.93
C ASN A 504 -7.68 62.09 76.70
N THR A 505 -8.83 62.07 77.36
CA THR A 505 -9.32 63.19 78.19
C THR A 505 -9.46 62.74 79.62
N THR A 506 -9.30 63.64 80.58
CA THR A 506 -9.63 63.40 81.99
C THR A 506 -11.12 63.57 82.28
N ASP A 507 -11.90 64.04 81.32
CA ASP A 507 -13.33 64.20 81.46
C ASP A 507 -14.05 62.84 81.34
N SER A 508 -15.10 62.66 82.13
CA SER A 508 -15.99 61.51 81.99
C SER A 508 -16.94 61.74 80.81
N ILE A 509 -16.95 60.85 79.83
CA ILE A 509 -17.77 60.97 78.62
C ILE A 509 -18.69 59.77 78.51
N ILE A 510 -19.98 60.03 78.31
CA ILE A 510 -20.99 59.04 77.98
C ILE A 510 -21.95 59.59 76.94
N THR A 511 -22.42 58.74 76.05
CA THR A 511 -23.52 59.08 75.15
C THR A 511 -24.72 58.22 75.47
N VAL A 512 -25.91 58.80 75.36
CA VAL A 512 -27.18 58.16 75.68
C VAL A 512 -28.10 58.33 74.47
N THR A 513 -28.60 57.23 73.94
CA THR A 513 -29.56 57.18 72.83
C THR A 513 -30.96 57.58 73.31
N ARG A 514 -31.89 57.83 72.38
CA ARG A 514 -33.27 58.24 72.75
C ARG A 514 -34.05 57.20 73.55
N ASP A 515 -33.68 55.93 73.45
CA ASP A 515 -34.21 54.83 74.27
C ASP A 515 -33.44 54.66 75.59
N TYR A 516 -32.69 55.70 76.00
CA TYR A 516 -31.89 55.76 77.23
C TYR A 516 -30.81 54.68 77.35
N LYS A 517 -30.36 54.12 76.23
CA LYS A 517 -29.24 53.19 76.22
C LYS A 517 -27.93 53.93 76.06
N VAL A 518 -26.89 53.38 76.66
CA VAL A 518 -25.54 53.91 76.50
C VAL A 518 -25.04 53.61 75.09
N GLY A 519 -24.78 54.65 74.30
CA GLY A 519 -24.20 54.51 72.96
C GLY A 519 -22.68 54.37 72.99
N LEU A 520 -22.04 54.97 73.99
CA LEU A 520 -20.59 55.01 74.17
C LEU A 520 -20.31 55.45 75.60
N ILE A 521 -19.30 54.85 76.23
CA ILE A 521 -18.81 55.24 77.54
C ILE A 521 -17.28 55.14 77.54
N ASN A 522 -16.60 56.22 77.93
CA ASN A 522 -15.13 56.24 77.95
C ASN A 522 -14.57 55.55 79.22
N ASP A 523 -13.32 55.12 79.16
CA ASP A 523 -12.64 54.37 80.22
C ASP A 523 -12.51 55.20 81.50
N VAL A 524 -12.40 56.52 81.37
CA VAL A 524 -12.35 57.44 82.52
C VAL A 524 -13.63 57.37 83.35
N LEU A 525 -14.80 57.34 82.69
CA LEU A 525 -16.06 57.17 83.39
C LEU A 525 -16.23 55.75 83.94
N LYS A 526 -15.84 54.71 83.18
CA LYS A 526 -15.85 53.33 83.68
C LYS A 526 -15.01 53.17 84.95
N ALA A 527 -13.81 53.75 84.97
CA ALA A 527 -12.91 53.73 86.12
C ALA A 527 -13.52 54.46 87.33
N ARG A 528 -14.22 55.57 87.10
CA ARG A 528 -14.94 56.30 88.16
C ARG A 528 -16.11 55.50 88.73
N TYR A 529 -16.84 54.78 87.89
CA TYR A 529 -17.99 53.97 88.29
C TYR A 529 -17.61 52.65 88.96
N LYS A 530 -16.36 52.19 88.81
CA LYS A 530 -15.83 50.98 89.45
C LYS A 530 -15.97 51.04 90.99
N GLY A 531 -16.57 50.01 91.58
CA GLY A 531 -16.84 49.93 93.01
C GLY A 531 -17.95 50.86 93.51
N SER A 532 -18.84 51.30 92.62
CA SER A 532 -20.05 52.07 92.94
C SER A 532 -21.30 51.37 92.37
N GLN A 533 -22.50 51.89 92.65
CA GLN A 533 -23.75 51.34 92.10
C GLN A 533 -23.85 51.41 90.57
N TYR A 534 -22.97 52.19 89.93
CA TYR A 534 -22.90 52.37 88.48
C TYR A 534 -21.91 51.42 87.80
N GLU A 535 -21.30 50.49 88.55
CA GLU A 535 -20.39 49.49 88.00
C GLU A 535 -21.13 48.52 87.07
N GLY A 536 -20.54 48.22 85.91
CA GLY A 536 -21.15 47.35 84.89
C GLY A 536 -21.94 48.07 83.80
N ILE A 537 -22.06 49.41 83.86
CA ILE A 537 -22.58 50.20 82.73
C ILE A 537 -21.59 50.13 81.56
N ASP A 538 -22.06 49.60 80.43
CA ASP A 538 -21.31 49.57 79.17
C ASP A 538 -22.22 49.93 77.99
N THR A 539 -21.64 50.00 76.78
CA THR A 539 -22.40 50.22 75.55
C THR A 539 -23.56 49.22 75.44
N GLY A 540 -24.77 49.72 75.19
CA GLY A 540 -26.01 48.96 75.12
C GLY A 540 -26.79 48.85 76.44
N THR A 541 -26.20 49.19 77.58
CA THR A 541 -26.89 49.20 78.88
C THR A 541 -27.97 50.28 78.89
N ASP A 542 -29.18 49.95 79.35
CA ASP A 542 -30.20 50.95 79.69
C ASP A 542 -29.78 51.67 80.98
N ILE A 543 -29.54 52.98 80.89
CA ILE A 543 -29.00 53.76 82.01
C ILE A 543 -30.06 54.08 83.06
N MET A 544 -31.34 54.12 82.71
CA MET A 544 -32.40 54.62 83.59
C MET A 544 -32.54 53.83 84.90
N PRO A 545 -32.56 52.47 84.90
CA PRO A 545 -32.65 51.69 86.13
C PRO A 545 -31.43 51.83 87.04
N THR A 546 -30.27 52.17 86.47
CA THR A 546 -28.99 52.25 87.21
C THR A 546 -28.82 53.56 87.98
N LEU A 547 -29.63 54.58 87.68
CA LEU A 547 -29.50 55.93 88.24
C LEU A 547 -30.09 56.08 89.66
N GLY A 548 -30.91 55.13 90.12
CA GLY A 548 -31.48 55.14 91.48
C GLY A 548 -32.21 56.45 91.83
N ASP A 549 -31.92 57.02 92.99
CA ASP A 549 -32.58 58.22 93.53
C ASP A 549 -32.41 59.50 92.67
N VAL A 550 -31.44 59.51 91.74
CA VAL A 550 -31.22 60.64 90.84
C VAL A 550 -31.82 60.43 89.44
N ALA A 551 -32.54 59.33 89.20
CA ALA A 551 -33.10 58.98 87.90
C ALA A 551 -34.03 60.06 87.34
N ASP A 552 -34.96 60.59 88.14
CA ASP A 552 -35.92 61.62 87.69
C ASP A 552 -35.21 62.92 87.26
N VAL A 553 -34.16 63.30 88.00
CA VAL A 553 -33.36 64.50 87.73
C VAL A 553 -32.57 64.33 86.44
N TRP A 554 -31.91 63.19 86.27
CA TRP A 554 -31.11 62.90 85.06
C TRP A 554 -31.98 62.67 83.83
N LYS A 555 -33.15 62.05 83.98
CA LYS A 555 -34.13 61.90 82.90
C LYS A 555 -34.54 63.26 82.34
N ALA A 556 -34.83 64.23 83.22
CA ALA A 556 -35.19 65.57 82.79
C ALA A 556 -34.07 66.25 81.99
N TYR A 557 -32.80 66.02 82.34
CA TYR A 557 -31.67 66.53 81.56
C TYR A 557 -31.55 65.85 80.19
N TYR A 558 -31.70 64.52 80.13
CA TYR A 558 -31.70 63.79 78.86
C TYR A 558 -32.85 64.24 77.94
N ASP A 559 -34.07 64.37 78.48
CA ASP A 559 -35.25 64.77 77.70
C ASP A 559 -35.11 66.18 77.10
N ARG A 560 -34.56 67.11 77.88
CA ARG A 560 -34.23 68.47 77.41
C ARG A 560 -33.17 68.45 76.31
N ALA A 561 -32.12 67.63 76.47
CA ALA A 561 -31.12 67.45 75.43
C ALA A 561 -31.69 66.79 74.17
N PHE A 562 -32.60 65.81 74.30
CA PHE A 562 -33.29 65.19 73.17
C PHE A 562 -34.24 66.17 72.44
N ALA A 563 -34.76 67.18 73.15
CA ALA A 563 -35.49 68.30 72.57
C ALA A 563 -34.57 69.33 71.87
N GLY A 564 -33.24 69.14 71.92
CA GLY A 564 -32.25 69.97 71.25
C GLY A 564 -31.57 71.02 72.14
N GLU A 565 -31.89 71.07 73.43
CA GLU A 565 -31.29 72.01 74.36
C GLU A 565 -29.83 71.62 74.69
N ARG A 566 -28.95 72.61 74.84
CA ARG A 566 -27.59 72.42 75.35
C ARG A 566 -27.53 72.86 76.81
N LEU A 567 -27.12 71.95 77.67
CA LEU A 567 -27.11 72.16 79.11
C LEU A 567 -25.68 72.29 79.62
N ASN A 568 -25.42 73.30 80.46
CA ASN A 568 -24.20 73.39 81.26
C ASN A 568 -24.59 73.78 82.70
N PHE A 569 -24.21 72.96 83.67
CA PHE A 569 -24.48 73.20 85.09
C PHE A 569 -23.44 72.53 85.97
N THR A 570 -23.31 73.07 87.19
CA THR A 570 -22.43 72.53 88.22
C THR A 570 -23.25 71.91 89.33
N LEU A 571 -22.90 70.70 89.75
CA LEU A 571 -23.50 70.03 90.90
C LEU A 571 -22.42 69.38 91.77
N LYS A 572 -22.73 69.27 93.07
CA LYS A 572 -21.92 68.50 93.99
C LYS A 572 -22.27 67.02 93.81
N SER A 573 -21.32 66.26 93.30
CA SER A 573 -21.46 64.83 93.02
C SER A 573 -20.69 64.04 94.07
N SER A 574 -21.41 63.21 94.83
CA SER A 574 -20.81 62.27 95.77
C SER A 574 -20.87 60.88 95.17
N VAL A 575 -19.71 60.32 94.83
CA VAL A 575 -19.58 58.94 94.35
C VAL A 575 -18.60 58.26 95.28
N ARG A 576 -18.99 57.13 95.88
CA ARG A 576 -18.18 56.39 96.89
C ARG A 576 -17.85 57.21 98.16
N GLY A 577 -18.68 58.20 98.52
CA GLY A 577 -18.47 59.05 99.69
C GLY A 577 -17.42 60.15 99.50
N GLU A 578 -16.86 60.28 98.30
CA GLU A 578 -16.00 61.40 97.93
C GLU A 578 -16.84 62.53 97.33
N ASP A 579 -16.91 63.64 98.05
CA ASP A 579 -17.59 64.85 97.60
C ASP A 579 -16.73 65.62 96.59
N SER A 580 -17.14 65.57 95.32
CA SER A 580 -16.52 66.33 94.22
C SER A 580 -17.49 67.35 93.63
N TRP A 581 -17.00 68.54 93.28
CA TRP A 581 -17.77 69.50 92.49
C TRP A 581 -17.56 69.21 91.01
N ARG A 582 -18.64 69.03 90.26
CA ARG A 582 -18.56 68.66 88.85
C ARG A 582 -19.36 69.56 87.96
N GLU A 583 -18.71 69.98 86.87
CA GLU A 583 -19.33 70.68 85.75
C GLU A 583 -19.80 69.63 84.74
N TYR A 584 -21.07 69.68 84.37
CA TYR A 584 -21.69 68.78 83.41
C TYR A 584 -22.11 69.55 82.16
N THR A 585 -21.69 69.05 81.00
CA THR A 585 -22.09 69.55 79.69
C THR A 585 -22.87 68.48 78.96
N ILE A 586 -24.11 68.77 78.56
CA ILE A 586 -24.98 67.84 77.84
C ILE A 586 -25.42 68.44 76.52
N HIS A 587 -25.08 67.77 75.41
CA HIS A 587 -25.37 68.24 74.05
C HIS A 587 -26.12 67.19 73.22
N PRO A 588 -27.04 67.58 72.33
CA PRO A 588 -27.71 66.66 71.41
C PRO A 588 -26.75 66.09 70.35
N ILE A 589 -26.93 64.81 70.00
CA ILE A 589 -26.28 64.14 68.87
C ILE A 589 -27.32 64.00 67.77
N THR A 590 -26.97 64.40 66.54
CA THR A 590 -27.86 64.35 65.37
C THR A 590 -27.32 63.40 64.31
N ASP A 591 -28.22 62.73 63.59
CA ASP A 591 -27.87 61.97 62.39
C ASP A 591 -27.61 62.89 61.17
N LYS A 592 -27.30 62.29 60.02
CA LYS A 592 -27.03 63.02 58.76
C LYS A 592 -28.25 63.78 58.23
N GLU A 593 -29.45 63.44 58.67
CA GLU A 593 -30.71 64.05 58.27
C GLU A 593 -31.14 65.15 59.25
N GLY A 594 -30.35 65.39 60.31
CA GLY A 594 -30.59 66.42 61.32
C GLY A 594 -31.52 65.97 62.45
N ASN A 595 -31.94 64.70 62.48
CA ASN A 595 -32.76 64.18 63.56
C ASN A 595 -31.89 63.92 64.78
N ASN A 596 -32.36 64.32 65.96
CA ASN A 596 -31.69 63.99 67.22
C ASN A 596 -31.79 62.47 67.46
N VAL A 597 -30.63 61.82 67.63
CA VAL A 597 -30.50 60.38 67.88
C VAL A 597 -30.02 60.06 69.30
N GLY A 598 -29.68 61.07 70.09
CA GLY A 598 -29.21 60.91 71.46
C GLY A 598 -28.58 62.18 72.02
N CYS A 599 -27.82 62.05 73.10
CA CYS A 599 -27.05 63.15 73.68
C CYS A 599 -25.67 62.68 74.16
N SER A 600 -24.70 63.60 74.18
CA SER A 600 -23.40 63.41 74.82
C SER A 600 -23.39 64.13 76.16
N VAL A 601 -23.00 63.42 77.21
CA VAL A 601 -22.79 63.94 78.56
C VAL A 601 -21.29 63.92 78.83
N ILE A 602 -20.74 65.09 79.12
CA ILE A 602 -19.34 65.26 79.52
C ILE A 602 -19.35 65.81 80.94
N SER A 603 -18.58 65.20 81.84
CA SER A 603 -18.46 65.64 83.23
C SER A 603 -17.00 65.88 83.59
N ARG A 604 -16.71 67.09 84.09
CA ARG A 604 -15.39 67.54 84.53
C ARG A 604 -15.38 67.78 86.03
N ASP A 605 -14.28 67.40 86.69
CA ASP A 605 -14.06 67.70 88.10
C ASP A 605 -13.48 69.10 88.28
N ILE A 606 -14.11 69.92 89.12
CA ILE A 606 -13.72 71.32 89.40
C ILE A 606 -13.48 71.56 90.91
N THR A 607 -13.33 70.50 91.70
CA THR A 607 -13.25 70.59 93.17
C THR A 607 -12.12 71.50 93.67
N ASP A 608 -10.94 71.42 93.06
CA ASP A 608 -9.78 72.24 93.45
C ASP A 608 -10.00 73.72 93.16
N LYS A 609 -10.70 74.04 92.07
CA LYS A 609 -11.05 75.40 91.68
C LYS A 609 -11.96 76.06 92.74
N VAL A 610 -13.00 75.34 93.18
CA VAL A 610 -13.97 75.86 94.16
C VAL A 610 -13.32 76.11 95.53
N LYS A 611 -12.38 75.25 95.98
CA LYS A 611 -11.68 75.43 97.27
C LYS A 611 -10.77 76.65 97.30
N GLN A 612 -10.11 76.97 96.18
CA GLN A 612 -9.20 78.11 96.09
C GLN A 612 -9.93 79.46 96.19
N GLU A 613 -11.11 79.57 95.57
CA GLU A 613 -11.91 80.80 95.58
C GLU A 613 -12.40 81.19 96.99
N ALA A 614 -12.80 80.21 97.80
CA ALA A 614 -13.32 80.46 99.16
C ALA A 614 -12.27 81.02 100.13
N SER A 615 -11.01 80.57 100.05
CA SER A 615 -9.93 81.03 100.95
C SER A 615 -9.56 82.50 100.75
N MET A 616 -9.65 83.01 99.51
CA MET A 616 -9.31 84.40 99.21
C MET A 616 -10.28 85.41 99.83
N ALA A 617 -11.56 85.06 99.97
CA ALA A 617 -12.57 85.96 100.52
C ALA A 617 -12.34 86.33 102.00
N GLN A 618 -11.92 85.37 102.84
CA GLN A 618 -11.72 85.56 104.28
C GLN A 618 -10.61 86.56 104.60
N LYS A 619 -9.49 86.50 103.87
CA LYS A 619 -8.34 87.40 104.08
C LYS A 619 -8.69 88.87 103.80
N SER A 620 -9.61 89.13 102.88
CA SER A 620 -9.97 90.49 102.50
C SER A 620 -10.73 91.26 103.59
N ALA A 621 -11.57 90.58 104.39
CA ALA A 621 -12.41 91.23 105.40
C ALA A 621 -11.61 91.77 106.61
N VAL A 622 -10.56 91.05 107.03
CA VAL A 622 -9.73 91.43 108.18
C VAL A 622 -8.88 92.68 107.89
N LEU A 623 -8.33 92.78 106.68
CA LEU A 623 -7.52 93.93 106.26
C LEU A 623 -8.31 95.24 106.23
N ALA A 624 -9.60 95.19 105.88
CA ALA A 624 -10.44 96.39 105.79
C ALA A 624 -10.61 97.09 107.15
N LYS A 625 -10.74 96.34 108.26
CA LYS A 625 -10.98 96.92 109.60
C LYS A 625 -9.71 97.47 110.25
N VAL A 626 -8.58 96.86 109.94
CA VAL A 626 -7.26 97.28 110.41
C VAL A 626 -6.90 98.71 109.95
N VAL A 627 -7.21 99.06 108.70
CA VAL A 627 -6.91 100.39 108.13
C VAL A 627 -7.70 101.49 108.86
N GLU A 628 -8.88 101.19 109.41
CA GLU A 628 -9.78 102.16 110.02
C GLU A 628 -9.26 102.71 111.37
N LEU A 629 -8.56 101.90 112.17
CA LEU A 629 -8.23 102.21 113.56
C LEU A 629 -7.01 103.11 113.76
N LYS A 630 -6.26 103.44 112.69
CA LYS A 630 -5.06 104.31 112.71
C LYS A 630 -4.15 104.06 113.93
N ALA A 631 -3.88 102.80 114.19
CA ALA A 631 -3.01 102.34 115.27
C ALA A 631 -1.55 102.26 114.79
N ASP A 632 -0.60 102.42 115.70
CA ASP A 632 0.84 102.37 115.39
C ASP A 632 1.32 100.92 115.20
N GLY A 633 0.60 99.96 115.76
CA GLY A 633 0.73 98.54 115.44
C GLY A 633 -0.59 97.81 115.59
N TYR A 634 -0.78 96.73 114.85
CA TYR A 634 -1.98 95.92 114.93
C TYR A 634 -1.69 94.43 114.77
N LEU A 635 -2.59 93.63 115.32
CA LEU A 635 -2.50 92.18 115.36
C LEU A 635 -3.92 91.60 115.36
N ALA A 636 -4.28 90.91 114.28
CA ALA A 636 -5.56 90.24 114.12
C ALA A 636 -5.39 88.73 114.31
N LEU A 637 -6.25 88.13 115.13
CA LEU A 637 -6.26 86.71 115.46
C LEU A 637 -7.58 86.08 115.01
N ASP A 638 -7.57 84.81 114.61
CA ASP A 638 -8.79 84.02 114.44
C ASP A 638 -9.39 83.62 115.81
N THR A 639 -10.55 82.97 115.78
CA THR A 639 -11.24 82.48 116.98
C THR A 639 -10.47 81.38 117.73
N ALA A 640 -9.41 80.84 117.14
CA ALA A 640 -8.48 79.90 117.75
C ALA A 640 -7.15 80.56 118.17
N TYR A 641 -7.11 81.90 118.25
CA TYR A 641 -5.95 82.74 118.62
C TYR A 641 -4.76 82.68 117.67
N LYS A 642 -4.95 82.19 116.43
CA LYS A 642 -3.88 82.21 115.43
C LYS A 642 -3.83 83.53 114.71
N VAL A 643 -2.63 84.00 114.45
CA VAL A 643 -2.38 85.28 113.79
C VAL A 643 -2.85 85.22 112.33
N ILE A 644 -3.83 86.04 111.98
CA ILE A 644 -4.29 86.22 110.60
C ILE A 644 -3.48 87.29 109.91
N VAL A 645 -3.24 88.42 110.58
CA VAL A 645 -2.44 89.54 110.07
C VAL A 645 -1.77 90.24 111.24
N THR A 646 -0.55 90.71 111.04
CA THR A 646 0.21 91.43 112.06
C THR A 646 1.09 92.50 111.42
N THR A 647 1.33 93.60 112.13
CA THR A 647 2.36 94.57 111.76
C THR A 647 3.72 94.17 112.27
N LYS A 648 4.74 94.50 111.49
CA LYS A 648 6.13 94.41 111.93
C LYS A 648 6.39 95.42 113.06
N GLY A 649 7.05 94.99 114.13
CA GLY A 649 7.34 95.77 115.34
C GLY A 649 6.23 95.77 116.38
N VAL A 650 5.21 94.91 116.25
CA VAL A 650 4.08 94.88 117.21
C VAL A 650 4.48 94.31 118.57
N ASP A 651 5.51 93.45 118.60
CA ASP A 651 6.14 92.93 119.81
C ASP A 651 6.80 94.04 120.65
N GLU A 652 7.34 95.09 120.01
CA GLU A 652 7.86 96.26 120.74
C GLU A 652 6.75 97.05 121.45
N LEU A 653 5.51 97.00 120.95
CA LEU A 653 4.35 97.69 121.50
C LEU A 653 3.57 96.84 122.52
N LEU A 654 3.76 95.53 122.48
CA LEU A 654 3.21 94.54 123.41
C LEU A 654 4.38 93.75 124.00
N PRO A 655 5.09 94.29 125.01
CA PRO A 655 6.29 93.66 125.55
C PRO A 655 6.03 92.29 126.20
N GLU A 656 4.77 91.91 126.39
CA GLU A 656 4.40 90.55 126.79
C GLU A 656 4.64 89.50 125.68
N LEU A 657 4.85 89.93 124.44
CA LEU A 657 5.29 89.08 123.34
C LEU A 657 6.82 88.94 123.36
N GLU A 658 7.30 87.71 123.50
CA GLU A 658 8.74 87.43 123.52
C GLU A 658 9.37 87.52 122.12
N THR A 659 8.56 87.37 121.07
CA THR A 659 9.01 87.42 119.67
C THR A 659 7.94 88.00 118.74
N GLN A 660 8.37 88.61 117.63
CA GLN A 660 7.51 89.09 116.55
C GLN A 660 6.62 87.96 115.97
N PRO A 661 5.28 88.08 116.04
CA PRO A 661 4.36 87.09 115.47
C PRO A 661 4.39 87.05 113.93
N ARG A 662 4.14 85.88 113.34
CA ARG A 662 3.93 85.63 111.90
C ARG A 662 2.55 85.03 111.62
N GLU A 663 2.11 85.09 110.37
CA GLU A 663 0.82 84.52 109.94
C GLU A 663 0.73 83.02 110.28
N HIS A 664 -0.39 82.60 110.86
CA HIS A 664 -0.73 81.28 111.42
C HIS A 664 -0.07 80.90 112.76
N ASP A 665 0.80 81.75 113.33
CA ASP A 665 1.35 81.49 114.67
C ASP A 665 0.23 81.53 115.71
N LEU A 666 0.28 80.64 116.70
CA LEU A 666 -0.64 80.68 117.84
C LEU A 666 -0.14 81.73 118.84
N LEU A 667 -0.83 82.87 118.95
CA LEU A 667 -0.27 84.04 119.64
C LEU A 667 0.05 83.77 121.11
N LEU A 668 -0.81 83.03 121.80
CA LEU A 668 -0.63 82.69 123.22
C LEU A 668 0.71 81.98 123.49
N ASN A 669 1.23 81.21 122.53
CA ASN A 669 2.50 80.50 122.69
C ASN A 669 3.72 81.43 122.63
N LEU A 670 3.56 82.64 122.10
CA LEU A 670 4.62 83.65 121.99
C LEU A 670 4.70 84.56 123.22
N MET A 671 3.90 84.28 124.25
CA MET A 671 3.91 85.00 125.53
C MET A 671 4.50 84.13 126.64
N SER A 672 5.13 84.78 127.61
CA SER A 672 5.65 84.15 128.83
C SER A 672 4.52 83.45 129.61
N ALA A 673 4.85 82.37 130.33
CA ALA A 673 3.85 81.51 130.97
C ALA A 673 2.92 82.26 131.94
N ASP A 674 3.46 83.24 132.69
CA ASP A 674 2.69 84.08 133.61
C ASP A 674 1.74 85.05 132.87
N SER A 675 2.14 85.55 131.70
CA SER A 675 1.32 86.48 130.90
C SER A 675 0.22 85.75 130.11
N ARG A 676 0.48 84.50 129.69
CA ARG A 676 -0.40 83.71 128.83
C ARG A 676 -1.81 83.51 129.40
N SER A 677 -1.92 83.13 130.68
CA SER A 677 -3.23 82.91 131.32
C SER A 677 -4.05 84.19 131.40
N ARG A 678 -3.39 85.31 131.74
CA ARG A 678 -4.04 86.63 131.81
C ARG A 678 -4.52 87.10 130.44
N TRP A 679 -3.69 86.98 129.41
CA TRP A 679 -4.07 87.41 128.05
C TRP A 679 -5.12 86.52 127.40
N LYS A 680 -5.10 85.21 127.66
CA LYS A 680 -6.17 84.31 127.21
C LYS A 680 -7.53 84.75 127.75
N GLU A 681 -7.62 85.11 129.03
CA GLU A 681 -8.86 85.61 129.62
C GLU A 681 -9.33 86.93 128.95
N VAL A 682 -8.39 87.83 128.65
CA VAL A 682 -8.69 89.07 127.91
C VAL A 682 -9.20 88.77 126.50
N TYR A 683 -8.56 87.84 125.77
CA TYR A 683 -8.99 87.47 124.42
C TYR A 683 -10.35 86.78 124.42
N ASP A 684 -10.62 85.91 125.40
CA ASP A 684 -11.91 85.25 125.54
C ASP A 684 -13.03 86.25 125.81
N ILE A 685 -12.77 87.29 126.61
CA ILE A 685 -13.72 88.41 126.81
C ILE A 685 -14.00 89.13 125.50
N VAL A 686 -12.96 89.42 124.70
CA VAL A 686 -13.14 90.13 123.42
C VAL A 686 -13.83 89.25 122.39
N LEU A 687 -13.51 87.95 122.32
CA LEU A 687 -14.18 86.96 121.49
C LEU A 687 -15.62 86.64 121.95
N SER A 688 -15.99 87.03 123.18
CA SER A 688 -17.40 87.05 123.62
C SER A 688 -18.18 88.30 123.16
N GLY A 689 -17.53 89.20 122.43
CA GLY A 689 -18.14 90.38 121.82
C GLY A 689 -17.88 91.70 122.54
N LYS A 690 -17.15 91.72 123.67
CA LYS A 690 -16.91 92.94 124.45
C LYS A 690 -15.53 93.54 124.15
N PRO A 691 -15.44 94.77 123.61
CA PRO A 691 -14.14 95.39 123.39
C PRO A 691 -13.45 95.72 124.72
N VAL A 692 -12.13 95.54 124.77
CA VAL A 692 -11.30 95.74 125.96
C VAL A 692 -10.22 96.76 125.64
N ASN A 693 -10.10 97.78 126.49
CA ASN A 693 -9.02 98.77 126.39
C ASN A 693 -8.08 98.60 127.58
N LEU A 694 -6.78 98.48 127.30
CA LEU A 694 -5.74 98.34 128.30
C LEU A 694 -4.69 99.42 128.09
N ASN A 695 -4.11 99.91 129.18
CA ASN A 695 -2.89 100.69 129.10
C ASN A 695 -1.75 99.79 129.56
N THR A 696 -0.71 99.72 128.76
CA THR A 696 0.55 99.05 129.10
C THR A 696 1.69 100.04 128.84
N LYS A 697 2.91 99.64 129.17
CA LYS A 697 4.12 100.39 128.81
C LYS A 697 5.00 99.52 127.92
N THR A 698 5.72 100.13 126.98
CA THR A 698 6.76 99.41 126.21
C THR A 698 7.91 98.99 127.12
N ALA A 699 8.82 98.14 126.62
CA ALA A 699 10.07 97.82 127.30
C ALA A 699 10.96 99.05 127.58
N GLN A 700 10.71 100.19 126.92
CA GLN A 700 11.41 101.46 127.12
C GLN A 700 10.63 102.44 128.05
N GLU A 701 9.60 101.95 128.75
CA GLU A 701 8.69 102.69 129.64
C GLU A 701 7.78 103.75 128.99
N GLU A 702 7.57 103.71 127.67
CA GLU A 702 6.60 104.57 126.98
C GLU A 702 5.17 104.06 127.17
N ASP A 703 4.20 104.94 127.47
CA ASP A 703 2.80 104.54 127.61
C ASP A 703 2.19 104.12 126.26
N VAL A 704 1.59 102.94 126.21
CA VAL A 704 0.88 102.38 125.04
C VAL A 704 -0.55 102.02 125.42
N LYS A 705 -1.49 102.51 124.62
CA LYS A 705 -2.88 102.13 124.73
C LYS A 705 -3.21 101.02 123.76
N LEU A 706 -3.66 99.89 124.29
CA LEU A 706 -4.11 98.73 123.54
C LEU A 706 -5.64 98.75 123.48
N MET A 707 -6.19 98.68 122.27
CA MET A 707 -7.61 98.54 121.99
C MET A 707 -7.85 97.19 121.36
N LEU A 708 -8.58 96.32 122.06
CA LEU A 708 -8.94 95.00 121.58
C LEU A 708 -10.42 94.99 121.20
N GLN A 709 -10.72 94.62 119.97
CA GLN A 709 -12.07 94.62 119.43
C GLN A 709 -12.37 93.32 118.66
N PRO A 710 -13.60 92.77 118.77
CA PRO A 710 -14.03 91.67 117.92
C PRO A 710 -14.37 92.16 116.51
N ILE A 711 -13.98 91.38 115.52
CA ILE A 711 -14.28 91.56 114.10
C ILE A 711 -15.39 90.59 113.73
N HIS A 712 -16.42 91.11 113.05
CA HIS A 712 -17.57 90.33 112.64
C HIS A 712 -17.59 90.14 111.11
N ASN A 713 -18.15 89.03 110.65
CA ASN A 713 -18.54 88.87 109.25
C ASN A 713 -19.84 89.63 108.93
N ASP A 714 -20.27 89.61 107.66
CA ASP A 714 -21.52 90.24 107.20
C ASP A 714 -22.78 89.69 107.90
N GLN A 715 -22.68 88.50 108.52
CA GLN A 715 -23.76 87.83 109.28
C GLN A 715 -23.74 88.17 110.78
N LYS A 716 -22.88 89.11 111.23
CA LYS A 716 -22.68 89.54 112.63
C LYS A 716 -22.13 88.45 113.57
N GLU A 717 -21.46 87.43 113.05
CA GLU A 717 -20.71 86.46 113.85
C GLU A 717 -19.26 86.92 114.04
N ILE A 718 -18.69 86.72 115.23
CA ILE A 718 -17.30 87.08 115.52
C ILE A 718 -16.38 86.09 114.80
N ILE A 719 -15.65 86.57 113.80
CA ILE A 719 -14.72 85.75 112.98
C ILE A 719 -13.26 85.96 113.35
N ALA A 720 -12.93 87.07 114.01
CA ALA A 720 -11.58 87.41 114.41
C ALA A 720 -11.57 88.39 115.58
N LEU A 721 -10.42 88.52 116.23
CA LEU A 721 -10.12 89.49 117.28
C LEU A 721 -9.01 90.41 116.77
N LEU A 722 -9.16 91.71 116.93
CA LEU A 722 -8.16 92.70 116.54
C LEU A 722 -7.60 93.40 117.78
N ILE A 723 -6.28 93.41 117.89
CA ILE A 723 -5.50 94.16 118.87
C ILE A 723 -4.86 95.32 118.14
N ALA A 724 -5.22 96.54 118.51
CA ALA A 724 -4.65 97.77 117.97
C ALA A 724 -3.87 98.48 119.07
N ALA A 725 -2.57 98.68 118.86
CA ALA A 725 -1.67 99.36 119.78
C ALA A 725 -1.38 100.78 119.29
N LYS A 726 -1.48 101.76 120.18
CA LYS A 726 -1.22 103.17 119.89
C LYS A 726 -0.35 103.79 120.98
N LYS A 727 0.75 104.44 120.60
CA LYS A 727 1.62 105.15 121.55
C LYS A 727 0.93 106.41 122.08
N GLY A 728 1.11 106.68 123.36
CA GLY A 728 0.52 107.81 124.11
C GLY A 728 1.08 109.16 123.74
#